data_AF-A0A7V6PWP6-F1
#
_entry.id   AF-A0A7V6PWP6-F1
#
_cell.length_a   1.000
_cell.length_b   1.000
_cell.length_c   1.000
_cell.angle_alpha   90.00
_cell.angle_beta   90.00
_cell.angle_gamma   90.00
#
_symmetry.space_group_name_H-M   'P 1'
#
loop_
_entity.id
_entity.type
_entity.pdbx_description
1 polymer ?
#
loop_
_entity_poly.entity_id
_entity_poly.type
_entity_poly.pdbx_seq_one_letter_code
_entity_poly.pdbx_strand_id
1 'polypeptide(L)'
;MKRLSFITGLLQFKILMSFLLLIIVVSISFTGIYINYLKSSIEKELIQKYSMSLKQLRDNVDGYILETVQNTVINNLNLNPDIKKLFYVPFKNNSVYASRTWEEINRIVNPSEFYHGIYIYYKQNDLVIANTGIFLLTGKNKENYNFNWITESTDTLYPWIYINDFGKYNPQYAGKSILAYVKRFPLNSGNNKSVGAYAVAIDIERAYKKIQNFAMPTFENMVMIDRNGNVIYNKGMDVFRPDNFLNNFSNNVSGFYELPSQKSKTFVFYSKSEVGEFYYISAVDILPEVIQKLFVDKEVFLIVCTELLLLIILSVIWTKRLYSPIGILITRIKTISKEVLGQDVNTYKEDQVLISTVKGLVDKVQELQNKVVFDEPEIKNSFLRQLFFSTNSERKNIQRLIARLNVEFPFQLFQCLYIKFENSSTLENVKLETIKYNIIYFIENIHINDCVKFATVLYDGGIGVLVNSRQQEVAVRLAKDIMEYVKTINEVDIYIGMGNGEHELYRISKSYRNAVEAISYSFLYPEQKIFISEIIAKGHKKEYEDIGIKEEMRKQLVSDFDLEKTKSYVNYILRAIKNEKYMLSSVKKYINEIAEAINEKLEYYDSNQLLDLSIAKNINEASEKIIEALDRFKTIVIEKEKDRMIKVVEIIQKYIREQISKNQNEDISLVSISERFNISPNYLSKIFKDVTGMGFKEFIIDVKLEKAVEILSMNKDIKVSDLAIQLGYTNISYFIRIFRDKYGCTPKEYVS
;
A
#
# COMPACT_ATOMS: atom_id res chain seq x y z
N MET A 1 -2.93 -51.69 13.16
CA MET A 1 -1.90 -50.97 13.95
C MET A 1 -0.49 -51.19 13.37
N LYS A 2 -0.16 -50.55 12.23
CA LYS A 2 1.24 -50.43 11.79
C LYS A 2 1.79 -49.16 12.44
N ARG A 3 2.59 -49.34 13.50
CA ARG A 3 3.13 -48.26 14.34
C ARG A 3 4.00 -47.30 13.52
N LEU A 4 3.79 -46.01 13.72
CA LEU A 4 4.72 -44.94 13.36
C LEU A 4 6.09 -45.20 14.00
N SER A 5 7.03 -45.84 13.29
CA SER A 5 8.45 -45.85 13.67
C SER A 5 9.14 -44.67 12.97
N PHE A 6 8.77 -43.45 13.34
CA PHE A 6 9.24 -42.26 12.61
C PHE A 6 10.63 -41.77 13.04
N ILE A 7 11.26 -42.43 14.03
CA ILE A 7 12.56 -42.06 14.54
C ILE A 7 13.32 -43.36 14.80
N THR A 8 14.31 -43.64 13.95
CA THR A 8 15.10 -44.88 14.00
C THR A 8 16.52 -44.63 14.52
N GLY A 9 17.03 -43.39 14.38
CA GLY A 9 18.34 -42.96 14.89
C GLY A 9 18.23 -42.00 16.08
N LEU A 10 19.10 -42.15 17.08
CA LEU A 10 19.16 -41.27 18.25
C LEU A 10 19.55 -39.83 17.86
N LEU A 11 20.24 -39.66 16.72
CA LEU A 11 20.57 -38.37 16.12
C LEU A 11 19.34 -37.70 15.47
N GLN A 12 18.48 -38.45 14.78
CA GLN A 12 17.20 -37.93 14.24
C GLN A 12 16.34 -37.33 15.35
N PHE A 13 16.24 -38.03 16.48
CA PHE A 13 15.47 -37.58 17.63
C PHE A 13 15.97 -36.24 18.19
N LYS A 14 17.29 -36.12 18.36
CA LYS A 14 17.92 -34.89 18.89
C LYS A 14 17.71 -33.70 17.95
N ILE A 15 17.86 -33.92 16.64
CA ILE A 15 17.62 -32.87 15.63
C ILE A 15 16.15 -32.43 15.66
N LEU A 16 15.21 -33.37 15.67
CA LEU A 16 13.78 -33.06 15.75
C LEU A 16 13.45 -32.25 17.02
N MET A 17 13.98 -32.64 18.17
CA MET A 17 13.75 -31.94 19.44
C MET A 17 14.33 -30.53 19.44
N SER A 18 15.49 -30.31 18.82
CA SER A 18 16.06 -28.97 18.68
C SER A 18 15.18 -28.04 17.83
N PHE A 19 14.59 -28.56 16.75
CA PHE A 19 13.66 -27.80 15.92
C PHE A 19 12.33 -27.53 16.63
N LEU A 20 11.81 -28.51 17.39
CA LEU A 20 10.59 -28.31 18.17
C LEU A 20 10.75 -27.22 19.24
N LEU A 21 11.91 -27.14 19.89
CA LEU A 21 12.18 -26.09 20.87
C LEU A 21 12.24 -24.70 20.19
N LEU A 22 12.88 -24.61 19.03
CA LEU A 22 12.92 -23.37 18.25
C LEU A 22 11.51 -22.94 17.81
N ILE A 23 10.66 -23.88 17.40
CA ILE A 23 9.26 -23.64 17.03
C ILE A 23 8.46 -23.04 18.19
N ILE A 24 8.63 -23.57 19.41
CA ILE A 24 7.93 -23.06 20.59
C ILE A 24 8.29 -21.59 20.83
N VAL A 25 9.59 -21.24 20.74
CA VAL A 25 10.06 -19.86 20.95
C VAL A 25 9.51 -18.90 19.88
N VAL A 26 9.54 -19.32 18.61
CA VAL A 26 9.02 -18.52 17.50
C VAL A 26 7.52 -18.33 17.64
N SER A 27 6.77 -19.39 17.95
CA SER A 27 5.32 -19.34 18.10
C SER A 27 4.88 -18.47 19.28
N ILE A 28 5.57 -18.54 20.43
CA ILE A 28 5.28 -17.65 21.58
C ILE A 28 5.52 -16.19 21.21
N SER A 29 6.61 -15.91 20.49
CA SER A 29 6.95 -14.55 20.06
C SER A 29 5.93 -13.99 19.07
N PHE A 30 5.54 -14.79 18.07
CA PHE A 30 4.55 -14.40 17.06
C PHE A 30 3.16 -14.19 17.68
N THR A 31 2.73 -15.10 18.55
CA THR A 31 1.47 -14.99 19.30
C THR A 31 1.44 -13.72 20.16
N GLY A 32 2.54 -13.39 20.85
CA GLY A 32 2.64 -12.17 21.65
C GLY A 32 2.52 -10.89 20.82
N ILE A 33 3.19 -10.84 19.66
CA ILE A 33 3.08 -9.71 18.72
C ILE A 33 1.65 -9.57 18.20
N TYR A 34 1.03 -10.68 17.82
CA TYR A 34 -0.34 -10.69 17.29
C TYR A 34 -1.38 -10.26 18.32
N ILE A 35 -1.29 -10.73 19.57
CA ILE A 35 -2.18 -10.28 20.66
C ILE A 35 -2.05 -8.77 20.90
N ASN A 36 -0.82 -8.23 20.87
CA ASN A 36 -0.61 -6.79 21.00
C ASN A 36 -1.21 -6.00 19.84
N TYR A 37 -1.08 -6.50 18.62
CA TYR A 37 -1.72 -5.90 17.45
C TYR A 37 -3.25 -5.90 17.56
N LEU A 38 -3.85 -7.04 17.89
CA LEU A 38 -5.30 -7.16 18.08
C LEU A 38 -5.80 -6.24 19.19
N LYS A 39 -5.09 -6.20 20.33
CA LYS A 39 -5.41 -5.29 21.42
C LYS A 39 -5.49 -3.84 20.94
N SER A 40 -4.48 -3.38 20.18
CA SER A 40 -4.47 -2.01 19.63
C SER A 40 -5.59 -1.78 18.62
N SER A 41 -5.88 -2.76 17.77
CA SER A 41 -6.96 -2.69 16.79
C SER A 41 -8.34 -2.58 17.45
N ILE A 42 -8.62 -3.44 18.43
CA ILE A 42 -9.89 -3.44 19.18
C ILE A 42 -10.03 -2.13 19.96
N GLU A 43 -8.96 -1.64 20.59
CA GLU A 43 -8.96 -0.35 21.29
C GLU A 43 -9.36 0.80 20.36
N LYS A 44 -8.80 0.88 19.14
CA LYS A 44 -9.19 1.88 18.14
C LYS A 44 -10.65 1.74 17.70
N GLU A 45 -11.09 0.51 17.45
CA GLU A 45 -12.48 0.20 17.08
C GLU A 45 -13.46 0.68 18.16
N LEU A 46 -13.16 0.37 19.43
CA LEU A 46 -14.00 0.78 20.57
C LEU A 46 -14.02 2.29 20.74
N ILE A 47 -12.87 2.97 20.67
CA ILE A 47 -12.80 4.44 20.75
C ILE A 47 -13.67 5.06 19.64
N GLN A 48 -13.57 4.56 18.42
CA GLN A 48 -14.39 5.04 17.31
C GLN A 48 -15.88 4.78 17.56
N LYS A 49 -16.25 3.56 17.97
CA LYS A 49 -17.62 3.19 18.33
C LYS A 49 -18.20 4.13 19.39
N TYR A 50 -17.53 4.32 20.53
CA TYR A 50 -18.01 5.20 21.60
C TYR A 50 -18.08 6.66 21.16
N SER A 51 -17.11 7.16 20.40
CA SER A 51 -17.18 8.54 19.86
C SER A 51 -18.39 8.75 18.95
N MET A 52 -18.69 7.78 18.06
CA MET A 52 -19.85 7.83 17.17
C MET A 52 -21.16 7.72 17.94
N SER A 53 -21.22 6.86 18.96
CA SER A 53 -22.41 6.71 19.79
C SER A 53 -22.70 7.95 20.64
N LEU A 54 -21.67 8.62 21.17
CA LEU A 54 -21.85 9.89 21.89
C LEU A 54 -22.35 10.98 20.95
N LYS A 55 -21.79 11.04 19.74
CA LYS A 55 -22.23 11.98 18.71
C LYS A 55 -23.69 11.71 18.32
N GLN A 56 -24.06 10.47 18.05
CA GLN A 56 -25.43 10.09 17.71
C GLN A 56 -26.41 10.40 18.84
N LEU A 57 -26.02 10.18 20.10
CA LEU A 57 -26.83 10.54 21.26
C LEU A 57 -27.04 12.05 21.33
N ARG A 58 -25.97 12.84 21.20
CA ARG A 58 -26.06 14.30 21.09
C ARG A 58 -27.02 14.69 19.97
N ASP A 59 -26.83 14.18 18.76
CA ASP A 59 -27.64 14.54 17.58
C ASP A 59 -29.11 14.21 17.79
N ASN A 60 -29.42 13.10 18.47
CA ASN A 60 -30.78 12.74 18.85
C ASN A 60 -31.36 13.68 19.91
N VAL A 61 -30.61 14.05 20.95
CA VAL A 61 -31.09 14.98 21.99
C VAL A 61 -31.28 16.38 21.39
N ASP A 62 -30.27 16.88 20.70
CA ASP A 62 -30.26 18.18 20.05
C ASP A 62 -31.39 18.28 19.02
N GLY A 63 -31.42 17.38 18.03
CA GLY A 63 -32.39 17.43 16.92
C GLY A 63 -33.82 17.05 17.33
N TYR A 64 -34.02 16.02 18.16
CA TYR A 64 -35.38 15.58 18.50
C TYR A 64 -36.01 16.40 19.63
N ILE A 65 -35.23 16.80 20.64
CA ILE A 65 -35.77 17.46 21.84
C ILE A 65 -35.51 18.96 21.78
N LEU A 66 -34.26 19.39 21.64
CA LEU A 66 -33.91 20.80 21.78
C LEU A 66 -34.38 21.64 20.59
N GLU A 67 -34.17 21.18 19.36
CA GLU A 67 -34.70 21.85 18.17
C GLU A 67 -36.23 21.87 18.16
N THR A 68 -36.89 20.79 18.58
CA THR A 68 -38.36 20.78 18.72
C THR A 68 -38.84 21.85 19.69
N VAL A 69 -38.16 22.04 20.82
CA VAL A 69 -38.47 23.14 21.75
C VAL A 69 -38.26 24.50 21.09
N GLN A 70 -37.11 24.70 20.46
CA GLN A 70 -36.70 25.98 19.89
C GLN A 70 -37.54 26.39 18.67
N ASN A 71 -37.81 25.47 17.76
CA ASN A 71 -38.39 25.75 16.44
C ASN A 71 -39.87 25.36 16.33
N THR A 72 -40.36 24.41 17.13
CA THR A 72 -41.76 23.96 17.04
C THR A 72 -42.59 24.51 18.19
N VAL A 73 -42.19 24.26 19.44
CA VAL A 73 -42.99 24.66 20.61
C VAL A 73 -43.04 26.19 20.73
N ILE A 74 -41.90 26.87 20.70
CA ILE A 74 -41.87 28.34 20.84
C ILE A 74 -42.56 29.03 19.67
N ASN A 75 -42.39 28.54 18.45
CA ASN A 75 -43.10 29.10 17.29
C ASN A 75 -44.61 28.89 17.40
N ASN A 76 -45.07 27.72 17.85
CA ASN A 76 -46.48 27.47 18.09
C ASN A 76 -47.05 28.39 19.18
N LEU A 77 -46.32 28.58 20.28
CA LEU A 77 -46.71 29.52 21.35
C LEU A 77 -46.77 30.97 20.84
N ASN A 78 -45.80 31.38 20.01
CA ASN A 78 -45.74 32.72 19.45
C ASN A 78 -46.78 32.98 18.35
N LEU A 79 -47.16 31.96 17.57
CA LEU A 79 -48.19 32.09 16.53
C LEU A 79 -49.61 32.04 17.08
N ASN A 80 -49.81 31.49 18.28
CA ASN A 80 -51.13 31.38 18.90
C ASN A 80 -51.74 32.78 19.19
N PRO A 81 -52.92 33.10 18.61
CA PRO A 81 -53.53 34.42 18.74
C PRO A 81 -54.03 34.73 20.16
N ASP A 82 -54.45 33.72 20.92
CA ASP A 82 -54.90 33.93 22.30
C ASP A 82 -53.73 34.25 23.24
N ILE A 83 -52.59 33.57 23.03
CA ILE A 83 -51.34 33.85 23.74
C ILE A 83 -50.81 35.25 23.36
N LYS A 84 -50.84 35.63 22.08
CA LYS A 84 -50.46 36.99 21.66
C LYS A 84 -51.32 38.06 22.32
N LYS A 85 -52.64 37.87 22.35
CA LYS A 85 -53.58 38.83 22.97
C LYS A 85 -53.32 39.02 24.46
N LEU A 86 -52.87 37.98 25.16
CA LEU A 86 -52.49 38.06 26.58
C LEU A 86 -51.46 39.17 26.85
N PHE A 87 -50.51 39.37 25.93
CA PHE A 87 -49.45 40.37 26.08
C PHE A 87 -49.87 41.81 25.74
N TYR A 88 -51.02 42.00 25.09
CA TYR A 88 -51.50 43.32 24.67
C TYR A 88 -52.73 43.80 25.47
N VAL A 89 -53.36 42.92 26.26
CA VAL A 89 -54.59 43.22 27.02
C VAL A 89 -54.34 43.15 28.54
N PRO A 90 -54.78 44.13 29.34
CA PRO A 90 -54.67 44.08 30.80
C PRO A 90 -55.46 42.91 31.43
N PHE A 91 -54.83 42.17 32.36
CA PHE A 91 -55.38 40.96 32.98
C PHE A 91 -56.69 41.19 33.76
N LYS A 92 -56.81 42.37 34.41
CA LYS A 92 -57.96 42.73 35.25
C LYS A 92 -59.32 42.69 34.50
N ASN A 93 -59.30 42.70 33.16
CA ASN A 93 -60.48 42.65 32.30
C ASN A 93 -60.57 41.38 31.42
N ASN A 94 -59.69 40.38 31.59
CA ASN A 94 -59.67 39.26 30.63
C ASN A 94 -59.07 37.93 31.14
N SER A 95 -59.71 37.31 32.14
CA SER A 95 -59.32 35.97 32.66
C SER A 95 -59.47 34.84 31.62
N VAL A 96 -60.30 35.04 30.59
CA VAL A 96 -60.59 34.04 29.55
C VAL A 96 -59.33 33.68 28.75
N TYR A 97 -58.53 34.67 28.34
CA TYR A 97 -57.30 34.40 27.58
C TYR A 97 -56.23 33.71 28.43
N ALA A 98 -56.16 34.00 29.72
CA ALA A 98 -55.25 33.31 30.63
C ALA A 98 -55.64 31.84 30.81
N SER A 99 -56.95 31.55 30.94
CA SER A 99 -57.46 30.17 31.01
C SER A 99 -57.19 29.39 29.72
N ARG A 100 -57.45 29.98 28.55
CA ARG A 100 -57.15 29.33 27.25
C ARG A 100 -55.65 29.11 27.05
N THR A 101 -54.83 30.06 27.47
CA THR A 101 -53.36 29.91 27.43
C THR A 101 -52.90 28.75 28.30
N TRP A 102 -53.48 28.59 29.49
CA TRP A 102 -53.20 27.46 30.38
C TRP A 102 -53.61 26.11 29.78
N GLU A 103 -54.77 26.03 29.11
CA GLU A 103 -55.21 24.84 28.38
C GLU A 103 -54.25 24.46 27.23
N GLU A 104 -53.79 25.45 26.45
CA GLU A 104 -52.83 25.23 25.36
C GLU A 104 -51.47 24.74 25.88
N ILE A 105 -50.99 25.32 26.99
CA ILE A 105 -49.77 24.84 27.65
C ILE A 105 -49.92 23.37 28.07
N ASN A 106 -51.02 23.00 28.72
CA ASN A 106 -51.27 21.63 29.15
C ASN A 106 -51.44 20.66 27.98
N ARG A 107 -51.99 21.10 26.85
CA ARG A 107 -52.06 20.29 25.62
C ARG A 107 -50.67 19.91 25.10
N ILE A 108 -49.67 20.76 25.28
CA ILE A 108 -48.29 20.51 24.85
C ILE A 108 -47.51 19.72 25.91
N VAL A 109 -47.68 20.05 27.19
CA VAL A 109 -46.90 19.45 28.29
C VAL A 109 -47.38 18.03 28.61
N ASN A 110 -48.69 17.80 28.71
CA ASN A 110 -49.24 16.51 29.19
C ASN A 110 -48.87 15.29 28.32
N PRO A 111 -48.82 15.37 26.97
CA PRO A 111 -48.42 14.24 26.15
C PRO A 111 -46.91 13.90 26.21
N SER A 112 -46.08 14.80 26.76
CA SER A 112 -44.64 14.63 26.77
C SER A 112 -44.12 14.25 28.14
N GLU A 113 -43.39 13.14 28.20
CA GLU A 113 -42.80 12.65 29.46
C GLU A 113 -41.55 13.45 29.89
N PHE A 114 -40.96 14.27 29.01
CA PHE A 114 -39.72 14.98 29.27
C PHE A 114 -39.87 16.49 29.54
N TYR A 115 -41.04 17.08 29.26
CA TYR A 115 -41.29 18.46 29.64
C TYR A 115 -41.44 18.56 31.15
N HIS A 116 -40.67 19.46 31.76
CA HIS A 116 -40.92 19.88 33.14
C HIS A 116 -42.12 20.82 33.19
N GLY A 117 -42.15 21.80 32.28
CA GLY A 117 -43.23 22.78 32.18
C GLY A 117 -42.97 23.84 31.12
N ILE A 118 -44.04 24.52 30.70
CA ILE A 118 -43.97 25.71 29.87
C ILE A 118 -44.46 26.88 30.70
N TYR A 119 -43.74 27.99 30.67
CA TYR A 119 -44.01 29.20 31.42
C TYR A 119 -44.14 30.39 30.48
N ILE A 120 -45.15 31.21 30.70
CA ILE A 120 -45.39 32.45 29.96
C ILE A 120 -45.41 33.58 30.98
N TYR A 121 -44.37 34.41 30.96
CA TYR A 121 -44.22 35.56 31.85
C TYR A 121 -44.68 36.83 31.16
N TYR A 122 -45.58 37.57 31.79
CA TYR A 122 -46.08 38.85 31.33
C TYR A 122 -45.63 39.97 32.27
N LYS A 123 -44.81 40.89 31.73
CA LYS A 123 -44.09 41.92 32.49
C LYS A 123 -45.00 42.99 33.10
N GLN A 124 -46.06 43.40 32.41
CA GLN A 124 -46.88 44.55 32.84
C GLN A 124 -47.75 44.23 34.06
N ASN A 125 -48.19 42.98 34.21
CA ASN A 125 -49.05 42.53 35.32
C ASN A 125 -48.34 41.59 36.29
N ASP A 126 -47.02 41.40 36.13
CA ASP A 126 -46.23 40.46 36.92
C ASP A 126 -46.95 39.09 36.99
N LEU A 127 -47.38 38.58 35.84
CA LEU A 127 -48.19 37.36 35.72
C LEU A 127 -47.37 36.23 35.11
N VAL A 128 -47.42 35.04 35.69
CA VAL A 128 -46.84 33.81 35.11
C VAL A 128 -47.96 32.81 34.89
N ILE A 129 -48.09 32.31 33.66
CA ILE A 129 -48.94 31.16 33.36
C ILE A 129 -48.03 29.96 33.13
N ALA A 130 -48.26 28.88 33.88
CA ALA A 130 -47.53 27.63 33.76
C ALA A 130 -48.50 26.44 33.70
N ASN A 131 -48.03 25.27 33.30
CA ASN A 131 -48.85 24.03 33.35
C ASN A 131 -49.44 23.77 34.75
N THR A 132 -48.72 24.16 35.80
CA THR A 132 -49.13 24.00 37.20
C THR A 132 -50.19 25.02 37.66
N GLY A 133 -50.42 26.11 36.92
CA GLY A 133 -51.40 27.12 37.28
C GLY A 133 -51.10 28.52 36.76
N ILE A 134 -51.94 29.48 37.18
CA ILE A 134 -51.84 30.90 36.84
C ILE A 134 -51.44 31.65 38.12
N PHE A 135 -50.30 32.35 38.08
CA PHE A 135 -49.68 32.98 39.24
C PHE A 135 -49.57 34.50 39.06
N LEU A 136 -50.20 35.27 39.94
CA LEU A 136 -50.05 36.72 40.01
C LEU A 136 -48.93 37.06 41.02
N LEU A 137 -47.81 37.61 40.54
CA LEU A 137 -46.60 37.89 41.31
C LEU A 137 -46.68 39.25 42.03
N THR A 138 -47.73 39.46 42.82
CA THR A 138 -47.92 40.67 43.64
C THR A 138 -47.82 40.35 45.13
N GLY A 139 -47.14 41.19 45.91
CA GLY A 139 -47.03 41.04 47.37
C GLY A 139 -46.36 39.73 47.80
N LYS A 140 -46.88 39.06 48.83
CA LYS A 140 -46.34 37.80 49.39
C LYS A 140 -46.25 36.65 48.37
N ASN A 141 -47.02 36.67 47.29
CA ASN A 141 -46.97 35.62 46.25
C ASN A 141 -45.67 35.65 45.44
N LYS A 142 -45.03 36.82 45.29
CA LYS A 142 -43.75 36.96 44.59
C LYS A 142 -42.58 36.30 45.34
N GLU A 143 -42.67 36.24 46.67
CA GLU A 143 -41.69 35.56 47.52
C GLU A 143 -41.89 34.04 47.53
N ASN A 144 -43.14 33.56 47.46
CA ASN A 144 -43.48 32.13 47.48
C ASN A 144 -43.27 31.42 46.14
N TYR A 145 -43.47 32.11 45.02
CA TYR A 145 -43.33 31.56 43.66
C TYR A 145 -42.23 32.32 42.93
N ASN A 146 -40.98 31.99 43.27
CA ASN A 146 -39.83 32.69 42.76
C ASN A 146 -39.56 32.29 41.29
N PHE A 147 -40.04 33.11 40.34
CA PHE A 147 -39.84 32.95 38.89
C PHE A 147 -38.76 33.90 38.34
N ASN A 148 -37.89 34.43 39.20
CA ASN A 148 -36.87 35.40 38.80
C ASN A 148 -35.91 34.83 37.74
N TRP A 149 -35.73 33.51 37.69
CA TRP A 149 -34.93 32.86 36.65
C TRP A 149 -35.44 33.15 35.23
N ILE A 150 -36.74 33.40 35.02
CA ILE A 150 -37.29 33.78 33.70
C ILE A 150 -36.92 35.22 33.36
N THR A 151 -36.97 36.12 34.34
CA THR A 151 -36.69 37.55 34.12
C THR A 151 -35.20 37.82 34.00
N GLU A 152 -34.39 37.24 34.89
CA GLU A 152 -32.91 37.31 34.91
C GLU A 152 -32.28 36.71 33.66
N SER A 153 -32.90 35.66 33.10
CA SER A 153 -32.38 34.98 31.91
C SER A 153 -32.76 35.67 30.58
N THR A 154 -33.69 36.62 30.59
CA THR A 154 -34.03 37.29 29.34
C THR A 154 -32.88 38.13 28.77
N ASP A 155 -31.90 38.51 29.61
CA ASP A 155 -30.74 39.33 29.26
C ASP A 155 -29.54 38.55 28.69
N THR A 156 -29.61 37.23 28.56
CA THR A 156 -28.49 36.42 28.07
C THR A 156 -28.45 36.34 26.53
N LEU A 157 -27.24 36.38 25.94
CA LEU A 157 -27.03 36.14 24.51
C LEU A 157 -27.44 34.71 24.08
N TYR A 158 -27.52 33.78 25.05
CA TYR A 158 -27.79 32.36 24.83
C TYR A 158 -29.12 31.99 25.48
N PRO A 159 -30.09 31.49 24.69
CA PRO A 159 -31.46 31.24 25.15
C PRO A 159 -31.61 29.95 25.97
N TRP A 160 -30.62 29.06 25.97
CA TRP A 160 -30.58 27.89 26.84
C TRP A 160 -29.92 28.24 28.17
N ILE A 161 -30.64 28.07 29.28
CA ILE A 161 -30.16 28.34 30.62
C ILE A 161 -30.29 27.07 31.47
N TYR A 162 -29.20 26.74 32.15
CA TYR A 162 -29.23 25.73 33.19
C TYR A 162 -29.62 26.35 34.53
N ILE A 163 -30.55 25.71 35.23
CA ILE A 163 -31.08 26.21 36.50
C ILE A 163 -30.53 25.32 37.62
N ASN A 164 -29.42 25.77 38.21
CA ASN A 164 -28.63 25.07 39.24
C ASN A 164 -29.42 24.64 40.49
N ASP A 165 -30.57 25.29 40.79
CA ASP A 165 -31.27 25.07 42.06
C ASP A 165 -32.77 25.31 41.94
N PHE A 166 -33.47 24.55 41.09
CA PHE A 166 -34.95 24.58 41.05
C PHE A 166 -35.57 24.29 42.43
N GLY A 167 -34.83 23.61 43.31
CA GLY A 167 -35.18 23.36 44.72
C GLY A 167 -35.33 24.62 45.58
N LYS A 168 -34.47 25.63 45.38
CA LYS A 168 -34.61 26.96 45.99
C LYS A 168 -35.92 27.65 45.63
N TYR A 169 -36.42 27.40 44.43
CA TYR A 169 -37.62 28.02 43.88
C TYR A 169 -38.88 27.16 44.14
N ASN A 170 -38.70 25.84 44.26
CA ASN A 170 -39.73 24.89 44.65
C ASN A 170 -39.08 23.59 45.23
N PRO A 171 -39.24 23.32 46.54
CA PRO A 171 -38.60 22.19 47.23
C PRO A 171 -38.89 20.80 46.61
N GLN A 172 -40.01 20.63 45.90
CA GLN A 172 -40.37 19.38 45.23
C GLN A 172 -39.45 19.03 44.05
N TYR A 173 -38.65 19.99 43.60
CA TYR A 173 -37.74 19.87 42.45
C TYR A 173 -36.27 20.08 42.84
N ALA A 174 -35.96 20.02 44.14
CA ALA A 174 -34.59 20.03 44.62
C ALA A 174 -33.80 18.84 44.05
N GLY A 175 -32.61 19.14 43.50
CA GLY A 175 -31.72 18.14 42.90
C GLY A 175 -32.10 17.68 41.49
N LYS A 176 -33.09 18.30 40.82
CA LYS A 176 -33.42 17.97 39.42
C LYS A 176 -32.57 18.75 38.42
N SER A 177 -32.09 18.06 37.40
CA SER A 177 -31.37 18.63 36.26
C SER A 177 -32.33 19.24 35.23
N ILE A 178 -32.66 20.53 35.41
CA ILE A 178 -33.61 21.24 34.54
C ILE A 178 -32.86 22.20 33.61
N LEU A 179 -33.12 22.04 32.31
CA LEU A 179 -32.63 22.92 31.26
C LEU A 179 -33.82 23.70 30.68
N ALA A 180 -33.74 25.03 30.68
CA ALA A 180 -34.81 25.89 30.19
C ALA A 180 -34.40 26.67 28.94
N TYR A 181 -35.29 26.72 27.95
CA TYR A 181 -35.15 27.59 26.79
C TYR A 181 -36.02 28.83 26.96
N VAL A 182 -35.42 30.02 27.03
CA VAL A 182 -36.11 31.28 27.31
C VAL A 182 -36.01 32.23 26.11
N LYS A 183 -37.14 32.75 25.67
CA LYS A 183 -37.25 33.75 24.59
C LYS A 183 -38.19 34.89 24.95
N ARG A 184 -37.80 36.10 24.58
CA ARG A 184 -38.61 37.31 24.78
C ARG A 184 -39.79 37.38 23.83
N PHE A 185 -40.84 38.07 24.27
CA PHE A 185 -41.99 38.44 23.44
C PHE A 185 -42.15 39.97 23.36
N PRO A 186 -42.29 40.55 22.16
CA PRO A 186 -42.23 39.90 20.84
C PRO A 186 -40.83 39.34 20.54
N LEU A 187 -40.76 38.30 19.71
CA LEU A 187 -39.47 37.74 19.25
C LEU A 187 -38.61 38.86 18.66
N ASN A 188 -37.32 38.88 18.99
CA ASN A 188 -36.33 39.89 18.57
C ASN A 188 -36.51 41.32 19.14
N SER A 189 -37.37 41.52 20.14
CA SER A 189 -37.42 42.79 20.87
C SER A 189 -36.18 43.00 21.77
N GLY A 190 -35.61 44.22 21.76
CA GLY A 190 -34.56 44.61 22.72
C GLY A 190 -35.12 44.82 24.14
N ASN A 191 -34.25 44.89 25.17
CA ASN A 191 -34.61 44.93 26.60
C ASN A 191 -35.80 45.85 26.95
N ASN A 192 -35.83 47.04 26.36
CA ASN A 192 -36.84 48.07 26.70
C ASN A 192 -38.17 47.91 25.95
N LYS A 193 -38.26 47.01 24.97
CA LYS A 193 -39.47 46.78 24.15
C LYS A 193 -40.14 45.42 24.40
N SER A 194 -39.51 44.56 25.19
CA SER A 194 -40.09 43.27 25.57
C SER A 194 -41.23 43.48 26.57
N VAL A 195 -42.40 42.90 26.25
CA VAL A 195 -43.58 42.91 27.11
C VAL A 195 -43.71 41.61 27.91
N GLY A 196 -42.86 40.61 27.65
CA GLY A 196 -42.82 39.36 28.41
C GLY A 196 -41.87 38.32 27.84
N ALA A 197 -42.02 37.06 28.26
CA ALA A 197 -41.17 35.96 27.83
C ALA A 197 -41.89 34.61 27.81
N TYR A 198 -41.43 33.73 26.94
CA TYR A 198 -41.72 32.30 26.94
C TYR A 198 -40.53 31.55 27.53
N ALA A 199 -40.78 30.57 28.38
CA ALA A 199 -39.78 29.63 28.84
C ALA A 199 -40.31 28.20 28.73
N VAL A 200 -39.52 27.31 28.14
CA VAL A 200 -39.82 25.87 28.09
C VAL A 200 -38.76 25.15 28.89
N ALA A 201 -39.15 24.53 30.00
CA ALA A 201 -38.27 23.78 30.87
C ALA A 201 -38.35 22.27 30.57
N ILE A 202 -37.20 21.63 30.49
CA ILE A 202 -37.02 20.23 30.15
C ILE A 202 -36.32 19.54 31.32
N ASP A 203 -36.85 18.39 31.71
CA ASP A 203 -36.19 17.48 32.65
C ASP A 203 -35.19 16.63 31.85
N ILE A 204 -33.91 16.93 32.00
CA ILE A 204 -32.84 16.31 31.19
C ILE A 204 -32.68 14.83 31.52
N GLU A 205 -32.93 14.42 32.76
CA GLU A 205 -32.88 13.01 33.12
C GLU A 205 -33.98 12.21 32.41
N ARG A 206 -35.21 12.76 32.34
CA ARG A 206 -36.32 12.12 31.61
C ARG A 206 -36.11 12.14 30.10
N ALA A 207 -35.63 13.26 29.57
CA ALA A 207 -35.26 13.40 28.15
C ALA A 207 -34.23 12.34 27.75
N TYR A 208 -33.16 12.19 28.56
CA TYR A 208 -32.13 11.18 28.36
C TYR A 208 -32.69 9.77 28.43
N LYS A 209 -33.47 9.42 29.47
CA LYS A 209 -34.11 8.09 29.60
C LYS A 209 -34.97 7.73 28.39
N LYS A 210 -35.71 8.70 27.84
CA LYS A 210 -36.54 8.48 26.64
C LYS A 210 -35.69 8.14 25.42
N ILE A 211 -34.59 8.87 25.19
CA ILE A 211 -33.70 8.63 24.04
C ILE A 211 -32.85 7.37 24.24
N GLN A 212 -32.46 7.07 25.47
CA GLN A 212 -31.67 5.89 25.82
C GLN A 212 -32.37 4.59 25.40
N ASN A 213 -33.70 4.53 25.48
CA ASN A 213 -34.48 3.36 25.05
C ASN A 213 -34.39 3.07 23.54
N PHE A 214 -33.88 4.01 22.73
CA PHE A 214 -33.78 3.87 21.27
C PHE A 214 -32.33 3.77 20.74
N ALA A 215 -31.30 3.89 21.60
CA ALA A 215 -29.90 3.95 21.16
C ALA A 215 -28.99 2.87 21.81
N MET A 216 -27.97 2.42 21.06
CA MET A 216 -26.88 1.53 21.49
C MET A 216 -25.51 2.21 21.26
N PRO A 217 -24.47 1.98 22.09
CA PRO A 217 -24.45 1.50 23.47
C PRO A 217 -24.87 2.60 24.46
N THR A 218 -25.39 2.18 25.60
CA THR A 218 -25.73 3.08 26.71
C THR A 218 -24.48 3.53 27.44
N PHE A 219 -24.22 4.84 27.47
CA PHE A 219 -23.33 5.40 28.46
C PHE A 219 -23.99 5.24 29.84
N GLU A 220 -23.44 4.34 30.67
CA GLU A 220 -23.86 4.19 32.07
C GLU A 220 -23.60 5.49 32.84
N ASN A 221 -22.44 6.09 32.55
CA ASN A 221 -21.91 7.26 33.22
C ASN A 221 -21.84 8.44 32.24
N MET A 222 -22.47 9.55 32.57
CA MET A 222 -22.51 10.75 31.71
C MET A 222 -22.57 12.02 32.55
N VAL A 223 -21.89 13.05 32.07
CA VAL A 223 -22.01 14.42 32.56
C VAL A 223 -22.36 15.34 31.41
N MET A 224 -23.27 16.29 31.65
CA MET A 224 -23.44 17.46 30.80
C MET A 224 -22.95 18.68 31.55
N ILE A 225 -22.12 19.51 30.94
CA ILE A 225 -21.62 20.75 31.54
C ILE A 225 -21.88 21.94 30.63
N ASP A 226 -22.22 23.09 31.21
CA ASP A 226 -22.32 24.34 30.46
C ASP A 226 -20.93 24.92 30.10
N ARG A 227 -20.91 25.97 29.29
CA ARG A 227 -19.69 26.72 28.95
C ARG A 227 -18.91 27.30 30.13
N ASN A 228 -19.54 27.44 31.30
CA ASN A 228 -18.95 27.99 32.52
C ASN A 228 -18.46 26.89 33.48
N GLY A 229 -18.67 25.62 33.14
CA GLY A 229 -18.25 24.47 33.95
C GLY A 229 -19.30 24.00 34.96
N ASN A 230 -20.50 24.58 34.94
CA ASN A 230 -21.58 24.10 35.79
C ASN A 230 -22.12 22.78 35.27
N VAL A 231 -22.30 21.82 36.18
CA VAL A 231 -22.82 20.49 35.85
C VAL A 231 -24.33 20.56 35.67
N ILE A 232 -24.79 20.44 34.42
CA ILE A 232 -26.20 20.40 34.02
C ILE A 232 -26.84 19.07 34.44
N TYR A 233 -26.13 17.98 34.16
CA TYR A 233 -26.57 16.62 34.44
C TYR A 233 -25.35 15.80 34.84
N ASN A 234 -25.50 14.93 35.83
CA ASN A 234 -24.47 13.97 36.22
C ASN A 234 -25.14 12.66 36.62
N LYS A 235 -24.72 11.59 35.96
CA LYS A 235 -25.04 10.22 36.32
C LYS A 235 -23.73 9.46 36.40
N GLY A 236 -23.35 9.04 37.61
CA GLY A 236 -22.22 8.12 37.82
C GLY A 236 -20.82 8.67 37.53
N MET A 237 -20.65 10.00 37.47
CA MET A 237 -19.36 10.66 37.21
C MET A 237 -19.00 11.72 38.26
N ASP A 238 -19.24 11.42 39.54
CA ASP A 238 -19.04 12.36 40.66
C ASP A 238 -17.58 12.84 40.84
N VAL A 239 -16.62 12.09 40.28
CA VAL A 239 -15.19 12.40 40.32
C VAL A 239 -14.76 13.33 39.17
N PHE A 240 -15.63 13.57 38.19
CA PHE A 240 -15.31 14.44 37.05
C PHE A 240 -15.14 15.90 37.50
N ARG A 241 -14.09 16.55 37.01
CA ARG A 241 -13.75 17.96 37.33
C ARG A 241 -13.91 18.83 36.08
N PRO A 242 -15.01 19.60 35.96
CA PRO A 242 -15.29 20.44 34.79
C PRO A 242 -14.19 21.47 34.47
N ASP A 243 -13.56 22.05 35.50
CA ASP A 243 -12.53 23.10 35.33
C ASP A 243 -11.33 22.61 34.50
N ASN A 244 -10.87 21.38 34.77
CA ASN A 244 -9.75 20.77 34.03
C ASN A 244 -10.13 20.46 32.57
N PHE A 245 -11.39 20.18 32.31
CA PHE A 245 -11.88 19.91 30.96
C PHE A 245 -11.94 21.20 30.13
N LEU A 246 -12.55 22.26 30.67
CA LEU A 246 -12.72 23.52 29.94
C LEU A 246 -11.41 24.20 29.60
N ASN A 247 -10.40 24.12 30.48
CA ASN A 247 -9.09 24.70 30.21
C ASN A 247 -8.35 24.03 29.04
N ASN A 248 -8.58 22.75 28.80
CA ASN A 248 -7.81 21.95 27.84
C ASN A 248 -8.55 21.64 26.54
N PHE A 249 -9.90 21.61 26.55
CA PHE A 249 -10.69 21.04 25.46
C PHE A 249 -11.85 21.92 24.97
N SER A 250 -12.00 23.14 25.49
CA SER A 250 -13.11 24.06 25.15
C SER A 250 -13.18 24.54 23.70
N ASN A 251 -12.11 24.39 22.91
CA ASN A 251 -12.09 24.81 21.51
C ASN A 251 -12.52 23.70 20.52
N ASN A 252 -12.67 22.46 20.98
CA ASN A 252 -12.97 21.31 20.11
C ASN A 252 -14.47 20.99 20.11
N VAL A 253 -15.02 20.74 18.92
CA VAL A 253 -16.45 20.36 18.77
C VAL A 253 -16.72 18.96 19.31
N SER A 254 -15.79 18.03 19.14
CA SER A 254 -15.87 16.69 19.72
C SER A 254 -14.49 16.07 19.82
N GLY A 255 -14.34 15.04 20.64
CA GLY A 255 -13.10 14.33 20.78
C GLY A 255 -13.09 13.33 21.93
N PHE A 256 -11.90 12.84 22.23
CA PHE A 256 -11.65 11.98 23.37
C PHE A 256 -10.25 12.23 23.95
N TYR A 257 -10.04 11.84 25.21
CA TYR A 257 -8.73 11.80 25.83
C TYR A 257 -8.65 10.65 26.84
N GLU A 258 -7.44 10.15 27.08
CA GLU A 258 -7.18 9.11 28.08
C GLU A 258 -6.96 9.76 29.46
N LEU A 259 -7.60 9.21 30.49
CA LEU A 259 -7.31 9.61 31.87
C LEU A 259 -6.08 8.85 32.37
N PRO A 260 -5.04 9.53 32.88
CA PRO A 260 -3.87 8.87 33.45
C PRO A 260 -4.26 8.15 34.75
N SER A 261 -4.58 6.86 34.64
CA SER A 261 -4.87 5.96 35.77
C SER A 261 -3.98 4.73 35.69
N GLN A 262 -3.35 4.34 36.81
CA GLN A 262 -2.47 3.17 36.86
C GLN A 262 -3.21 1.83 36.78
N LYS A 263 -4.55 1.82 36.94
CA LYS A 263 -5.34 0.57 37.05
C LYS A 263 -6.42 0.39 35.98
N SER A 264 -6.78 1.43 35.23
CA SER A 264 -7.86 1.40 34.22
C SER A 264 -7.49 2.22 32.99
N LYS A 265 -7.75 1.69 31.79
CA LYS A 265 -7.66 2.44 30.53
C LYS A 265 -8.99 3.14 30.29
N THR A 266 -9.23 4.21 31.05
CA THR A 266 -10.47 4.97 30.98
C THR A 266 -10.33 6.10 29.96
N PHE A 267 -11.19 6.08 28.95
CA PHE A 267 -11.29 7.13 27.95
C PHE A 267 -12.47 8.03 28.26
N VAL A 268 -12.23 9.34 28.20
CA VAL A 268 -13.27 10.37 28.30
C VAL A 268 -13.59 10.85 26.90
N PHE A 269 -14.84 10.68 26.50
CA PHE A 269 -15.40 11.12 25.24
C PHE A 269 -16.22 12.39 25.48
N TYR A 270 -16.12 13.36 24.58
CA TYR A 270 -16.86 14.61 24.67
C TYR A 270 -17.40 15.07 23.31
N SER A 271 -18.54 15.75 23.33
CA SER A 271 -19.16 16.35 22.16
C SER A 271 -19.93 17.62 22.54
N LYS A 272 -19.66 18.73 21.87
CA LYS A 272 -20.37 20.01 22.04
C LYS A 272 -21.74 19.91 21.37
N SER A 273 -22.78 20.41 22.05
CA SER A 273 -24.13 20.55 21.49
C SER A 273 -24.11 21.50 20.28
N GLU A 274 -24.94 21.21 19.27
CA GLU A 274 -25.11 22.05 18.08
C GLU A 274 -26.15 23.16 18.31
N VAL A 275 -27.03 22.99 19.30
CA VAL A 275 -28.15 23.88 19.60
C VAL A 275 -27.90 24.72 20.86
N GLY A 276 -27.04 24.24 21.77
CA GLY A 276 -26.69 24.91 23.02
C GLY A 276 -25.18 25.05 23.26
N GLU A 277 -24.80 25.93 24.19
CA GLU A 277 -23.40 26.13 24.61
C GLU A 277 -23.02 25.22 25.79
N PHE A 278 -23.20 23.91 25.61
CA PHE A 278 -22.85 22.90 26.61
C PHE A 278 -22.25 21.64 25.97
N TYR A 279 -21.56 20.83 26.77
CA TYR A 279 -20.87 19.62 26.36
C TYR A 279 -21.52 18.37 26.93
N TYR A 280 -21.66 17.35 26.09
CA TYR A 280 -21.93 15.97 26.49
C TYR A 280 -20.60 15.27 26.75
N ILE A 281 -20.45 14.66 27.93
CA ILE A 281 -19.20 14.04 28.37
C ILE A 281 -19.51 12.66 28.94
N SER A 282 -18.75 11.64 28.56
CA SER A 282 -18.86 10.31 29.14
C SER A 282 -17.49 9.66 29.31
N ALA A 283 -17.29 8.92 30.41
CA ALA A 283 -16.09 8.15 30.67
C ALA A 283 -16.38 6.66 30.58
N VAL A 284 -15.57 5.94 29.81
CA VAL A 284 -15.71 4.49 29.59
C VAL A 284 -14.37 3.80 29.85
N ASP A 285 -14.39 2.77 30.69
CA ASP A 285 -13.27 1.82 30.80
C ASP A 285 -13.43 0.74 29.74
N ILE A 286 -12.57 0.78 28.72
CA ILE A 286 -12.64 -0.16 27.61
C ILE A 286 -11.91 -1.48 27.91
N LEU A 287 -11.10 -1.53 28.98
CA LEU A 287 -10.24 -2.69 29.26
C LEU A 287 -11.01 -4.01 29.41
N PRO A 288 -12.14 -4.06 30.15
CA PRO A 288 -12.94 -5.29 30.27
C PRO A 288 -13.49 -5.77 28.91
N GLU A 289 -13.94 -4.85 28.06
CA GLU A 289 -14.52 -5.17 26.74
C GLU A 289 -13.45 -5.63 25.75
N VAL A 290 -12.25 -5.02 25.80
CA VAL A 290 -11.06 -5.47 25.04
C VAL A 290 -10.67 -6.89 25.45
N ILE A 291 -10.58 -7.15 26.75
CA ILE A 291 -10.26 -8.49 27.29
C ILE A 291 -11.30 -9.50 26.83
N GLN A 292 -12.59 -9.18 26.96
CA GLN A 292 -13.67 -10.06 26.54
C GLN A 292 -13.60 -10.39 25.04
N LYS A 293 -13.40 -9.38 24.17
CA LYS A 293 -13.25 -9.61 22.72
C LYS A 293 -12.01 -10.47 22.41
N LEU A 294 -10.88 -10.23 23.07
CA LEU A 294 -9.65 -11.02 22.89
C LEU A 294 -9.82 -12.51 23.24
N PHE A 295 -10.63 -12.84 24.26
CA PHE A 295 -10.84 -14.23 24.69
C PHE A 295 -11.97 -14.97 23.95
N VAL A 296 -12.87 -14.24 23.30
CA VAL A 296 -14.03 -14.83 22.59
C VAL A 296 -13.71 -15.21 21.14
N ASP A 297 -12.67 -14.60 20.55
CA ASP A 297 -12.28 -14.89 19.16
C ASP A 297 -11.64 -16.27 19.01
N LYS A 298 -12.48 -17.25 18.64
CA LYS A 298 -12.08 -18.60 18.21
C LYS A 298 -11.07 -18.57 17.05
N GLU A 299 -11.05 -17.48 16.28
CA GLU A 299 -10.10 -17.28 15.18
C GLU A 299 -8.66 -17.21 15.66
N VAL A 300 -8.39 -16.59 16.81
CA VAL A 300 -7.03 -16.52 17.38
C VAL A 300 -6.52 -17.92 17.70
N PHE A 301 -7.36 -18.74 18.34
CA PHE A 301 -7.01 -20.12 18.65
C PHE A 301 -6.78 -20.95 17.38
N LEU A 302 -7.65 -20.82 16.37
CA LEU A 302 -7.49 -21.49 15.08
C LEU A 302 -6.18 -21.11 14.38
N ILE A 303 -5.83 -19.82 14.35
CA ILE A 303 -4.58 -19.34 13.75
C ILE A 303 -3.37 -19.95 14.46
N VAL A 304 -3.32 -19.89 15.79
CA VAL A 304 -2.21 -20.49 16.57
C VAL A 304 -2.10 -21.99 16.33
N CYS A 305 -3.23 -22.71 16.27
CA CYS A 305 -3.23 -24.13 15.95
C CYS A 305 -2.71 -24.41 14.53
N THR A 306 -3.11 -23.60 13.54
CA THR A 306 -2.66 -23.77 12.15
C THR A 306 -1.17 -23.46 11.99
N GLU A 307 -0.67 -22.43 12.68
CA GLU A 307 0.75 -22.07 12.70
C GLU A 307 1.58 -23.19 13.32
N LEU A 308 1.19 -23.70 14.49
CA LEU A 308 1.87 -24.81 15.15
C LEU A 308 1.87 -26.06 14.27
N LEU A 309 0.75 -26.36 13.61
CA LEU A 309 0.65 -27.52 12.73
C LEU A 309 1.58 -27.38 11.52
N LEU A 310 1.63 -26.21 10.88
CA LEU A 310 2.56 -25.91 9.79
C LEU A 310 4.02 -26.03 10.22
N LEU A 311 4.36 -25.47 11.39
CA LEU A 311 5.72 -25.54 11.94
C LEU A 311 6.12 -26.98 12.29
N ILE A 312 5.22 -27.79 12.84
CA ILE A 312 5.48 -29.22 13.09
C ILE A 312 5.72 -29.97 11.77
N ILE A 313 4.89 -29.72 10.74
CA ILE A 313 5.09 -30.32 9.40
C ILE A 313 6.45 -29.93 8.83
N LEU A 314 6.80 -28.64 8.90
CA LEU A 314 8.10 -28.14 8.44
C LEU A 314 9.25 -28.79 9.22
N SER A 315 9.17 -28.88 10.55
CA SER A 315 10.17 -29.56 11.37
C SER A 315 10.40 -31.00 10.92
N VAL A 316 9.31 -31.73 10.64
CA VAL A 316 9.38 -33.11 10.14
C VAL A 316 10.04 -33.18 8.76
N ILE A 317 9.67 -32.29 7.83
CA ILE A 317 10.25 -32.23 6.48
C ILE A 317 11.75 -31.90 6.55
N TRP A 318 12.12 -30.88 7.33
CA TRP A 318 13.51 -30.44 7.50
C TRP A 318 14.35 -31.49 8.20
N THR A 319 13.83 -32.14 9.24
CA THR A 319 14.49 -33.27 9.90
C THR A 319 14.78 -34.38 8.90
N LYS A 320 13.81 -34.72 8.02
CA LYS A 320 14.05 -35.71 6.96
C LYS A 320 15.08 -35.24 5.93
N ARG A 321 14.98 -33.99 5.47
CA ARG A 321 15.88 -33.43 4.44
C ARG A 321 17.32 -33.32 4.93
N LEU A 322 17.53 -32.96 6.20
CA LEU A 322 18.86 -32.86 6.80
C LEU A 322 19.39 -34.23 7.20
N TYR A 323 18.55 -35.11 7.75
CA TYR A 323 19.01 -36.42 8.18
C TYR A 323 19.23 -37.39 7.02
N SER A 324 18.41 -37.39 5.96
CA SER A 324 18.53 -38.35 4.86
C SER A 324 19.94 -38.41 4.23
N PRO A 325 20.59 -37.29 3.86
CA PRO A 325 21.96 -37.34 3.35
C PRO A 325 22.95 -37.82 4.40
N ILE A 326 22.79 -37.40 5.68
CA ILE A 326 23.66 -37.84 6.79
C ILE A 326 23.52 -39.34 7.04
N GLY A 327 22.30 -39.88 7.01
CA GLY A 327 22.03 -41.31 7.16
C GLY A 327 22.63 -42.13 6.04
N ILE A 328 22.51 -41.69 4.77
CA ILE A 328 23.15 -42.33 3.63
C ILE A 328 24.67 -42.29 3.79
N LEU A 329 25.24 -41.16 4.23
CA LEU A 329 26.67 -41.03 4.51
C LEU A 329 27.11 -41.99 5.62
N ILE A 330 26.40 -42.07 6.75
CA ILE A 330 26.71 -43.02 7.83
C ILE A 330 26.66 -44.45 7.32
N THR A 331 25.67 -44.79 6.48
CA THR A 331 25.52 -46.15 5.94
C THR A 331 26.67 -46.48 4.99
N ARG A 332 27.01 -45.57 4.06
CA ARG A 332 28.16 -45.72 3.16
C ARG A 332 29.48 -45.75 3.93
N ILE A 333 29.62 -44.93 4.97
CA ILE A 333 30.79 -44.90 5.86
C ILE A 333 30.94 -46.25 6.59
N LYS A 334 29.85 -46.85 7.09
CA LYS A 334 29.88 -48.19 7.69
C LYS A 334 30.29 -49.27 6.69
N THR A 335 29.88 -49.14 5.42
CA THR A 335 30.33 -50.04 4.35
C THR A 335 31.81 -49.84 4.03
N ILE A 336 32.25 -48.60 3.87
CA ILE A 336 33.64 -48.24 3.57
C ILE A 336 34.58 -48.62 4.73
N SER A 337 34.19 -48.42 5.98
CA SER A 337 35.02 -48.79 7.13
C SER A 337 35.19 -50.32 7.23
N LYS A 338 34.15 -51.09 6.89
CA LYS A 338 34.22 -52.55 6.84
C LYS A 338 35.09 -53.05 5.67
N GLU A 339 34.96 -52.46 4.48
CA GLU A 339 35.68 -52.89 3.27
C GLU A 339 37.13 -52.37 3.18
N VAL A 340 37.39 -51.13 3.62
CA VAL A 340 38.69 -50.45 3.44
C VAL A 340 39.56 -50.48 4.69
N LEU A 341 38.97 -50.40 5.88
CA LEU A 341 39.70 -50.35 7.17
C LEU A 341 39.65 -51.67 7.94
N GLY A 342 38.84 -52.65 7.50
CA GLY A 342 38.68 -53.96 8.15
C GLY A 342 38.05 -53.90 9.55
N GLN A 343 37.48 -52.76 9.96
CA GLN A 343 36.87 -52.58 11.27
C GLN A 343 35.35 -52.79 11.19
N ASP A 344 34.78 -53.65 12.05
CA ASP A 344 33.33 -53.84 12.11
C ASP A 344 32.69 -52.76 13.00
N VAL A 345 32.21 -51.70 12.35
CA VAL A 345 31.69 -50.50 13.05
C VAL A 345 30.18 -50.59 13.30
N ASN A 346 29.57 -51.76 13.09
CA ASN A 346 28.12 -51.94 13.22
C ASN A 346 27.58 -51.85 14.66
N THR A 347 28.42 -52.10 15.66
CA THR A 347 28.10 -52.03 17.10
C THR A 347 28.19 -50.62 17.69
N TYR A 348 28.76 -49.65 16.95
CA TYR A 348 28.92 -48.28 17.44
C TYR A 348 27.67 -47.43 17.17
N LYS A 349 27.40 -46.48 18.08
CA LYS A 349 26.37 -45.46 17.90
C LYS A 349 26.75 -44.50 16.75
N GLU A 350 25.75 -43.93 16.08
CA GLU A 350 25.89 -43.11 14.86
C GLU A 350 26.90 -41.96 14.99
N ASP A 351 26.98 -41.33 16.16
CA ASP A 351 27.92 -40.25 16.49
C ASP A 351 29.37 -40.75 16.64
N GLN A 352 29.56 -41.98 17.13
CA GLN A 352 30.87 -42.58 17.32
C GLN A 352 31.46 -43.15 16.01
N VAL A 353 30.61 -43.61 15.10
CA VAL A 353 31.00 -44.10 13.76
C VAL A 353 31.70 -43.01 12.96
N LEU A 354 31.23 -41.77 13.04
CA LEU A 354 31.76 -40.65 12.28
C LEU A 354 33.17 -40.28 12.75
N ILE A 355 33.37 -40.19 14.06
CA ILE A 355 34.66 -39.83 14.68
C ILE A 355 35.72 -40.91 14.43
N SER A 356 35.36 -42.19 14.59
CA SER A 356 36.31 -43.29 14.37
C SER A 356 36.71 -43.42 12.90
N THR A 357 35.77 -43.22 11.97
CA THR A 357 36.06 -43.28 10.52
C THR A 357 36.86 -42.07 10.05
N VAL A 358 36.55 -40.85 10.51
CA VAL A 358 37.36 -39.67 10.17
C VAL A 358 38.79 -39.86 10.64
N LYS A 359 38.99 -40.40 11.85
CA LYS A 359 40.32 -40.70 12.37
C LYS A 359 41.05 -41.74 11.49
N GLY A 360 40.37 -42.85 11.14
CA GLY A 360 40.93 -43.87 10.25
C GLY A 360 41.21 -43.39 8.82
N LEU A 361 40.40 -42.47 8.29
CA LEU A 361 40.62 -41.84 6.99
C LEU A 361 41.77 -40.83 7.04
N VAL A 362 41.93 -40.06 8.12
CA VAL A 362 43.10 -39.18 8.31
C VAL A 362 44.36 -40.02 8.36
N ASP A 363 44.36 -41.10 9.13
CA ASP A 363 45.51 -42.03 9.20
C ASP A 363 45.81 -42.66 7.83
N LYS A 364 44.78 -43.03 7.05
CA LYS A 364 44.94 -43.56 5.68
C LYS A 364 45.35 -42.51 4.66
N VAL A 365 44.87 -41.27 4.79
CA VAL A 365 45.27 -40.13 3.96
C VAL A 365 46.72 -39.78 4.26
N GLN A 366 47.18 -39.87 5.50
CA GLN A 366 48.60 -39.70 5.84
C GLN A 366 49.46 -40.84 5.29
N GLU A 367 48.95 -42.08 5.30
CA GLU A 367 49.61 -43.22 4.64
C GLU A 367 49.66 -43.06 3.11
N LEU A 368 48.59 -42.54 2.49
CA LEU A 368 48.51 -42.28 1.05
C LEU A 368 49.33 -41.05 0.64
N GLN A 369 49.37 -39.98 1.43
CA GLN A 369 50.22 -38.81 1.20
C GLN A 369 51.71 -39.20 1.20
N ASN A 370 52.08 -40.22 1.98
CA ASN A 370 53.42 -40.80 1.94
C ASN A 370 53.66 -41.75 0.75
N LYS A 371 52.62 -42.08 -0.04
CA LYS A 371 52.65 -42.97 -1.22
C LYS A 371 52.28 -42.28 -2.56
N VAL A 372 51.76 -41.04 -2.57
CA VAL A 372 51.47 -40.31 -3.82
C VAL A 372 52.75 -39.69 -4.36
N VAL A 373 53.34 -40.43 -5.30
CA VAL A 373 54.21 -39.94 -6.36
C VAL A 373 53.50 -38.78 -7.08
N PHE A 374 54.22 -37.68 -7.31
CA PHE A 374 53.78 -36.51 -8.06
C PHE A 374 53.13 -36.88 -9.42
N ASP A 375 51.84 -36.59 -9.60
CA ASP A 375 51.18 -36.71 -10.91
C ASP A 375 51.57 -35.51 -11.80
N GLU A 376 52.44 -35.79 -12.78
CA GLU A 376 52.92 -34.88 -13.83
C GLU A 376 51.82 -34.04 -14.54
N PRO A 377 50.59 -34.56 -14.82
CA PRO A 377 49.54 -33.81 -15.51
C PRO A 377 48.96 -32.63 -14.71
N GLU A 378 48.78 -32.75 -13.39
CA GLU A 378 48.20 -31.67 -12.58
C GLU A 378 49.18 -30.51 -12.38
N ILE A 379 50.48 -30.82 -12.29
CA ILE A 379 51.53 -29.80 -12.22
C ILE A 379 51.61 -29.05 -13.56
N LYS A 380 51.53 -29.76 -14.69
CA LYS A 380 51.46 -29.17 -16.04
C LYS A 380 50.23 -28.25 -16.20
N ASN A 381 49.05 -28.70 -15.79
CA ASN A 381 47.81 -27.91 -15.83
C ASN A 381 47.89 -26.65 -14.96
N SER A 382 48.40 -26.78 -13.73
CA SER A 382 48.61 -25.64 -12.82
C SER A 382 49.59 -24.63 -13.40
N PHE A 383 50.68 -25.10 -14.04
CA PHE A 383 51.67 -24.26 -14.70
C PHE A 383 51.09 -23.48 -15.89
N LEU A 384 50.32 -24.13 -16.77
CA LEU A 384 49.69 -23.46 -17.91
C LEU A 384 48.69 -22.38 -17.46
N ARG A 385 47.90 -22.66 -16.42
CA ARG A 385 47.01 -21.65 -15.82
C ARG A 385 47.80 -20.46 -15.30
N GLN A 386 48.90 -20.68 -14.59
CA GLN A 386 49.78 -19.59 -14.13
C GLN A 386 50.34 -18.77 -15.29
N LEU A 387 50.76 -19.38 -16.40
CA LEU A 387 51.23 -18.64 -17.58
C LEU A 387 50.16 -17.72 -18.16
N PHE A 388 48.91 -18.20 -18.28
CA PHE A 388 47.81 -17.41 -18.83
C PHE A 388 47.39 -16.25 -17.92
N PHE A 389 47.37 -16.45 -16.59
CA PHE A 389 46.92 -15.45 -15.62
C PHE A 389 48.03 -14.58 -15.01
N SER A 390 49.31 -14.88 -15.27
CA SER A 390 50.45 -14.17 -14.67
C SER A 390 50.44 -12.66 -14.95
N THR A 391 50.71 -11.88 -13.90
CA THR A 391 50.96 -10.44 -13.99
C THR A 391 52.45 -10.16 -14.21
N ASN A 392 52.83 -8.98 -14.68
CA ASN A 392 54.23 -8.61 -14.98
C ASN A 392 55.22 -8.81 -13.81
N SER A 393 54.71 -8.97 -12.59
CA SER A 393 55.41 -9.03 -11.31
C SER A 393 56.17 -10.35 -11.03
N GLU A 394 55.99 -11.42 -11.81
CA GLU A 394 56.44 -12.79 -11.42
C GLU A 394 57.52 -13.43 -12.31
N ARG A 395 58.37 -12.62 -12.95
CA ARG A 395 59.40 -13.10 -13.90
C ARG A 395 60.34 -14.19 -13.34
N LYS A 396 60.68 -14.15 -12.04
CA LYS A 396 61.59 -15.13 -11.39
C LYS A 396 60.94 -16.47 -11.07
N ASN A 397 59.61 -16.52 -10.91
CA ASN A 397 58.90 -17.76 -10.56
C ASN A 397 58.65 -18.64 -11.80
N ILE A 398 58.34 -18.02 -12.94
CA ILE A 398 58.06 -18.73 -14.20
C ILE A 398 59.31 -19.50 -14.69
N GLN A 399 60.50 -18.91 -14.62
CA GLN A 399 61.75 -19.59 -15.02
C GLN A 399 62.07 -20.81 -14.14
N ARG A 400 61.81 -20.72 -12.82
CA ARG A 400 61.99 -21.85 -11.89
C ARG A 400 61.01 -22.99 -12.16
N LEU A 401 59.78 -22.67 -12.57
CA LEU A 401 58.75 -23.65 -12.91
C LEU A 401 59.05 -24.36 -14.24
N ILE A 402 59.52 -23.64 -15.26
CA ILE A 402 59.96 -24.23 -16.54
C ILE A 402 61.10 -25.23 -16.32
N ALA A 403 62.12 -24.85 -15.54
CA ALA A 403 63.25 -25.72 -15.21
C ALA A 403 62.83 -26.97 -14.42
N ARG A 404 61.77 -26.88 -13.61
CA ARG A 404 61.25 -27.99 -12.80
C ARG A 404 60.39 -28.99 -13.61
N LEU A 405 59.74 -28.52 -14.66
CA LEU A 405 58.82 -29.31 -15.49
C LEU A 405 59.45 -29.88 -16.77
N ASN A 406 60.72 -29.54 -17.05
CA ASN A 406 61.47 -29.97 -18.23
C ASN A 406 60.73 -29.73 -19.57
N VAL A 407 59.97 -28.64 -19.66
CA VAL A 407 59.23 -28.25 -20.87
C VAL A 407 60.13 -27.39 -21.75
N GLU A 408 60.39 -27.83 -22.99
CA GLU A 408 61.15 -27.07 -23.98
C GLU A 408 60.23 -26.31 -24.95
N PHE A 409 60.58 -25.05 -25.22
CA PHE A 409 59.92 -24.21 -26.23
C PHE A 409 60.91 -23.94 -27.36
N PRO A 410 60.93 -24.78 -28.41
CA PRO A 410 61.97 -24.71 -29.45
C PRO A 410 61.82 -23.50 -30.40
N PHE A 411 60.70 -22.77 -30.34
CA PHE A 411 60.43 -21.65 -31.23
C PHE A 411 60.30 -20.31 -30.47
N GLN A 412 60.50 -19.21 -31.21
CA GLN A 412 60.48 -17.85 -30.65
C GLN A 412 59.10 -17.20 -30.64
N LEU A 413 58.06 -17.80 -31.23
CA LEU A 413 56.72 -17.21 -31.28
C LEU A 413 55.78 -17.97 -30.34
N PHE A 414 55.11 -17.24 -29.45
CA PHE A 414 54.09 -17.74 -28.54
C PHE A 414 52.75 -17.10 -28.87
N GLN A 415 51.71 -17.92 -29.06
CA GLN A 415 50.37 -17.44 -29.35
C GLN A 415 49.35 -18.22 -28.54
N CYS A 416 48.39 -17.50 -27.95
CA CYS A 416 47.31 -18.13 -27.18
C CYS A 416 46.03 -18.23 -27.99
N LEU A 417 45.35 -19.36 -27.87
CA LEU A 417 43.95 -19.50 -28.25
C LEU A 417 43.11 -19.68 -26.98
N TYR A 418 41.90 -19.14 -27.00
CA TYR A 418 40.91 -19.37 -25.96
C TYR A 418 39.63 -19.91 -26.60
N ILE A 419 39.20 -21.08 -26.16
CA ILE A 419 38.01 -21.77 -26.67
C ILE A 419 36.89 -21.60 -25.65
N LYS A 420 35.82 -20.93 -26.08
CA LYS A 420 34.60 -20.74 -25.29
C LYS A 420 33.50 -21.64 -25.83
N PHE A 421 32.81 -22.32 -24.94
CA PHE A 421 31.65 -23.13 -25.28
C PHE A 421 30.38 -22.27 -25.28
N GLU A 422 29.55 -22.44 -26.30
CA GLU A 422 28.21 -21.86 -26.36
C GLU A 422 27.29 -22.62 -25.40
N ASN A 423 26.53 -21.89 -24.58
CA ASN A 423 25.87 -22.35 -23.35
C ASN A 423 25.18 -23.73 -23.50
N SER A 424 25.81 -24.79 -22.99
CA SER A 424 25.38 -26.20 -23.10
C SER A 424 24.44 -26.59 -21.95
N SER A 425 23.41 -25.79 -21.68
CA SER A 425 22.49 -26.01 -20.55
C SER A 425 21.70 -27.33 -20.63
N THR A 426 21.74 -28.01 -21.77
CA THR A 426 21.09 -29.29 -22.05
C THR A 426 22.02 -30.50 -21.91
N LEU A 427 23.34 -30.33 -21.82
CA LEU A 427 24.29 -31.44 -21.64
C LEU A 427 24.54 -31.70 -20.14
N GLU A 428 24.57 -32.98 -19.77
CA GLU A 428 25.04 -33.40 -18.46
C GLU A 428 26.49 -32.93 -18.25
N ASN A 429 26.78 -32.29 -17.10
CA ASN A 429 28.11 -31.76 -16.79
C ASN A 429 29.25 -32.78 -17.01
N VAL A 430 29.00 -34.06 -16.75
CA VAL A 430 29.97 -35.16 -16.94
C VAL A 430 30.33 -35.37 -18.43
N LYS A 431 29.37 -35.20 -19.34
CA LYS A 431 29.61 -35.33 -20.78
C LYS A 431 30.42 -34.14 -21.31
N LEU A 432 30.09 -32.92 -20.87
CA LEU A 432 30.82 -31.72 -21.27
C LEU A 432 32.30 -31.78 -20.88
N GLU A 433 32.60 -32.25 -19.66
CA GLU A 433 34.00 -32.41 -19.21
C GLU A 433 34.75 -33.45 -20.07
N THR A 434 34.10 -34.57 -20.39
CA THR A 434 34.66 -35.58 -21.31
C THR A 434 35.00 -34.98 -22.68
N ILE A 435 34.10 -34.16 -23.25
CA ILE A 435 34.31 -33.49 -24.54
C ILE A 435 35.50 -32.52 -24.46
N LYS A 436 35.65 -31.74 -23.37
CA LYS A 436 36.79 -30.85 -23.18
C LYS A 436 38.12 -31.61 -23.16
N TYR A 437 38.18 -32.74 -22.47
CA TYR A 437 39.38 -33.59 -22.45
C TYR A 437 39.70 -34.19 -23.82
N ASN A 438 38.69 -34.59 -24.60
CA ASN A 438 38.87 -35.07 -25.96
C ASN A 438 39.42 -33.97 -26.88
N ILE A 439 38.93 -32.74 -26.76
CA ILE A 439 39.45 -31.58 -27.49
C ILE A 439 40.91 -31.29 -27.09
N ILE A 440 41.24 -31.31 -25.79
CA ILE A 440 42.62 -31.14 -25.31
C ILE A 440 43.53 -32.22 -25.90
N TYR A 441 43.10 -33.48 -25.83
CA TYR A 441 43.85 -34.61 -26.38
C TYR A 441 44.08 -34.45 -27.89
N PHE A 442 43.05 -34.05 -28.65
CA PHE A 442 43.18 -33.76 -30.08
C PHE A 442 44.20 -32.65 -30.36
N ILE A 443 44.15 -31.54 -29.61
CA ILE A 443 45.06 -30.40 -29.77
C ILE A 443 46.51 -30.79 -29.56
N GLU A 444 46.79 -31.58 -28.51
CA GLU A 444 48.14 -32.00 -28.17
C GLU A 444 48.69 -33.06 -29.14
N ASN A 445 47.83 -33.90 -29.75
CA ASN A 445 48.25 -35.01 -30.60
C ASN A 445 48.13 -34.78 -32.12
N ILE A 446 47.41 -33.74 -32.59
CA ILE A 446 47.34 -33.44 -34.04
C ILE A 446 48.74 -33.12 -34.59
N HIS A 447 49.11 -33.67 -35.75
CA HIS A 447 50.45 -33.44 -36.30
C HIS A 447 50.49 -32.13 -37.09
N ILE A 448 51.25 -31.15 -36.61
CA ILE A 448 51.51 -29.88 -37.31
C ILE A 448 53.01 -29.61 -37.23
N ASN A 449 53.67 -29.45 -38.38
CA ASN A 449 55.11 -29.18 -38.45
C ASN A 449 55.47 -27.86 -37.74
N ASP A 450 56.67 -27.81 -37.17
CA ASP A 450 57.25 -26.61 -36.54
C ASP A 450 56.40 -25.99 -35.43
N CYS A 451 55.78 -26.83 -34.60
CA CYS A 451 54.89 -26.38 -33.52
C CYS A 451 54.92 -27.30 -32.29
N VAL A 452 54.89 -26.70 -31.10
CA VAL A 452 54.57 -27.35 -29.82
C VAL A 452 53.28 -26.75 -29.28
N LYS A 453 52.36 -27.59 -28.78
CA LYS A 453 51.03 -27.18 -28.32
C LYS A 453 50.75 -27.72 -26.94
N PHE A 454 50.16 -26.88 -26.12
CA PHE A 454 49.71 -27.25 -24.78
C PHE A 454 48.31 -26.73 -24.56
N ALA A 455 47.43 -27.54 -23.98
CA ALA A 455 46.07 -27.12 -23.70
C ALA A 455 45.65 -27.51 -22.27
N THR A 456 44.79 -26.69 -21.65
CA THR A 456 44.27 -26.96 -20.32
C THR A 456 42.90 -26.34 -20.10
N VAL A 457 42.12 -26.90 -19.18
CA VAL A 457 40.84 -26.34 -18.74
C VAL A 457 41.08 -25.19 -17.76
N LEU A 458 40.36 -24.09 -17.97
CA LEU A 458 40.45 -22.85 -17.20
C LEU A 458 39.33 -22.77 -16.14
N TYR A 459 39.49 -21.85 -15.18
CA TYR A 459 38.53 -21.68 -14.07
C TYR A 459 37.13 -21.23 -14.52
N ASP A 460 37.04 -20.56 -15.66
CA ASP A 460 35.78 -20.13 -16.28
C ASP A 460 35.11 -21.24 -17.13
N GLY A 461 35.69 -22.44 -17.15
CA GLY A 461 35.20 -23.59 -17.89
C GLY A 461 35.60 -23.61 -19.38
N GLY A 462 36.33 -22.61 -19.87
CA GLY A 462 36.90 -22.60 -21.22
C GLY A 462 38.18 -23.45 -21.33
N ILE A 463 38.72 -23.58 -22.55
CA ILE A 463 40.02 -24.21 -22.80
C ILE A 463 41.02 -23.13 -23.23
N GLY A 464 42.13 -23.04 -22.52
CA GLY A 464 43.29 -22.22 -22.91
C GLY A 464 44.31 -23.07 -23.66
N VAL A 465 44.76 -22.60 -24.80
CA VAL A 465 45.76 -23.28 -25.64
C VAL A 465 46.96 -22.37 -25.85
N LEU A 466 48.15 -22.88 -25.60
CA LEU A 466 49.42 -22.24 -25.92
C LEU A 466 50.03 -22.91 -27.16
N VAL A 467 50.33 -22.10 -28.17
CA VAL A 467 50.96 -22.51 -29.41
C VAL A 467 52.34 -21.87 -29.47
N ASN A 468 53.40 -22.68 -29.38
CA ASN A 468 54.77 -22.25 -29.62
C ASN A 468 55.19 -22.71 -31.01
N SER A 469 55.44 -21.79 -31.93
CA SER A 469 55.62 -22.13 -33.36
C SER A 469 56.60 -21.19 -34.06
N ARG A 470 57.01 -21.54 -35.28
CA ARG A 470 57.87 -20.67 -36.11
C ARG A 470 57.11 -19.53 -36.79
N GLN A 471 55.82 -19.72 -37.06
CA GLN A 471 55.00 -18.87 -37.93
C GLN A 471 53.61 -18.66 -37.33
N GLN A 472 53.06 -17.45 -37.45
CA GLN A 472 51.77 -17.08 -36.88
C GLN A 472 50.59 -17.83 -37.55
N GLU A 473 50.74 -18.24 -38.80
CA GLU A 473 49.74 -18.99 -39.55
C GLU A 473 49.44 -20.37 -38.93
N VAL A 474 50.36 -20.92 -38.13
CA VAL A 474 50.22 -22.22 -37.47
C VAL A 474 49.03 -22.22 -36.51
N ALA A 475 48.87 -21.16 -35.70
CA ALA A 475 47.74 -21.06 -34.79
C ALA A 475 46.39 -20.92 -35.53
N VAL A 476 46.39 -20.27 -36.70
CA VAL A 476 45.20 -20.15 -37.56
C VAL A 476 44.80 -21.51 -38.14
N ARG A 477 45.77 -22.32 -38.59
CA ARG A 477 45.51 -23.69 -39.06
C ARG A 477 44.97 -24.55 -37.92
N LEU A 478 45.62 -24.53 -36.76
CA LEU A 478 45.16 -25.26 -35.58
C LEU A 478 43.73 -24.87 -35.18
N ALA A 479 43.38 -23.57 -35.21
CA ALA A 479 42.02 -23.13 -34.91
C ALA A 479 40.99 -23.69 -35.91
N LYS A 480 41.34 -23.79 -37.20
CA LYS A 480 40.46 -24.43 -38.22
C LYS A 480 40.31 -25.92 -37.98
N ASP A 481 41.41 -26.62 -37.67
CA ASP A 481 41.40 -28.05 -37.39
C ASP A 481 40.57 -28.38 -36.13
N ILE A 482 40.67 -27.55 -35.09
CA ILE A 482 39.82 -27.66 -33.88
C ILE A 482 38.35 -27.47 -34.24
N MET A 483 38.01 -26.47 -35.05
CA MET A 483 36.63 -26.25 -35.50
C MET A 483 36.09 -27.43 -36.31
N GLU A 484 36.91 -28.03 -37.18
CA GLU A 484 36.52 -29.19 -37.96
C GLU A 484 36.32 -30.42 -37.07
N TYR A 485 37.23 -30.67 -36.12
CA TYR A 485 37.08 -31.73 -35.14
C TYR A 485 35.80 -31.58 -34.30
N VAL A 486 35.53 -30.38 -33.77
CA VAL A 486 34.32 -30.15 -32.96
C VAL A 486 33.04 -30.31 -33.79
N LYS A 487 33.05 -29.94 -35.08
CA LYS A 487 31.94 -30.25 -35.99
C LYS A 487 31.68 -31.75 -36.14
N THR A 488 32.71 -32.60 -36.08
CA THR A 488 32.49 -34.07 -36.14
C THR A 488 31.82 -34.62 -34.88
N ILE A 489 32.00 -33.97 -33.74
CA ILE A 489 31.34 -34.33 -32.48
C ILE A 489 29.84 -33.97 -32.54
N ASN A 490 29.49 -32.84 -33.15
CA ASN A 490 28.11 -32.36 -33.36
C ASN A 490 27.23 -32.26 -32.08
N GLU A 491 27.85 -32.17 -30.91
CA GLU A 491 27.16 -32.02 -29.61
C GLU A 491 27.37 -30.65 -28.96
N VAL A 492 28.39 -29.90 -29.37
CA VAL A 492 28.75 -28.61 -28.79
C VAL A 492 29.13 -27.60 -29.86
N ASP A 493 28.71 -26.34 -29.65
CA ASP A 493 29.19 -25.20 -30.42
C ASP A 493 30.26 -24.46 -29.65
N ILE A 494 31.31 -24.03 -30.36
CA ILE A 494 32.44 -23.32 -29.77
C ILE A 494 32.76 -22.03 -30.53
N TYR A 495 33.34 -21.09 -29.80
CA TYR A 495 34.01 -19.91 -30.33
C TYR A 495 35.49 -20.00 -29.99
N ILE A 496 36.36 -19.55 -30.90
CA ILE A 496 37.81 -19.53 -30.70
C ILE A 496 38.31 -18.10 -30.82
N GLY A 497 38.87 -17.56 -29.75
CA GLY A 497 39.61 -16.30 -29.74
C GLY A 497 41.10 -16.57 -29.92
N MET A 498 41.77 -15.76 -30.73
CA MET A 498 43.21 -15.88 -30.99
C MET A 498 43.91 -14.58 -30.62
N GLY A 499 44.93 -14.71 -29.76
CA GLY A 499 45.80 -13.62 -29.34
C GLY A 499 46.84 -13.27 -30.39
N ASN A 500 47.56 -12.18 -30.13
CA ASN A 500 48.70 -11.77 -30.97
C ASN A 500 49.91 -12.69 -30.71
N GLY A 501 50.79 -12.82 -31.71
CA GLY A 501 52.06 -13.52 -31.54
C GLY A 501 53.01 -12.69 -30.68
N GLU A 502 53.58 -13.31 -29.64
CA GLU A 502 54.50 -12.67 -28.70
C GLU A 502 55.83 -13.42 -28.67
N HIS A 503 56.95 -12.70 -28.51
CA HIS A 503 58.31 -13.27 -28.58
C HIS A 503 58.94 -13.59 -27.22
N GLU A 504 58.24 -13.27 -26.13
CA GLU A 504 58.74 -13.42 -24.78
C GLU A 504 57.74 -14.19 -23.92
N LEU A 505 58.24 -15.16 -23.15
CA LEU A 505 57.42 -16.04 -22.29
C LEU A 505 56.48 -15.27 -21.34
N TYR A 506 56.92 -14.14 -20.78
CA TYR A 506 56.11 -13.36 -19.85
C TYR A 506 54.98 -12.56 -20.52
N ARG A 507 54.98 -12.47 -21.86
CA ARG A 507 53.91 -11.83 -22.64
C ARG A 507 52.82 -12.83 -23.08
N ILE A 508 52.96 -14.12 -22.75
CA ILE A 508 51.91 -15.13 -22.97
C ILE A 508 50.58 -14.67 -22.37
N SER A 509 50.58 -14.11 -21.14
CA SER A 509 49.34 -13.59 -20.52
C SER A 509 48.70 -12.44 -21.30
N LYS A 510 49.50 -11.64 -22.03
CA LYS A 510 48.98 -10.59 -22.92
C LYS A 510 48.34 -11.20 -24.17
N SER A 511 48.98 -12.18 -24.80
CA SER A 511 48.39 -12.94 -25.92
C SER A 511 47.06 -13.59 -25.50
N TYR A 512 47.02 -14.19 -24.31
CA TYR A 512 45.80 -14.76 -23.73
C TYR A 512 44.70 -13.71 -23.51
N ARG A 513 45.00 -12.56 -22.86
CA ARG A 513 44.04 -11.46 -22.70
C ARG A 513 43.49 -10.99 -24.04
N ASN A 514 44.34 -10.86 -25.05
CA ASN A 514 43.92 -10.50 -26.41
C ASN A 514 43.04 -11.56 -27.07
N ALA A 515 43.25 -12.84 -26.80
CA ALA A 515 42.37 -13.92 -27.25
C ALA A 515 40.98 -13.84 -26.60
N VAL A 516 40.93 -13.61 -25.29
CA VAL A 516 39.68 -13.44 -24.51
C VAL A 516 38.93 -12.16 -24.92
N GLU A 517 39.66 -11.09 -25.22
CA GLU A 517 39.07 -9.87 -25.76
C GLU A 517 38.52 -10.10 -27.18
N ALA A 518 39.27 -10.78 -28.05
CA ALA A 518 38.84 -11.08 -29.41
C ALA A 518 37.53 -11.89 -29.43
N ILE A 519 37.44 -12.94 -28.60
CA ILE A 519 36.23 -13.77 -28.54
C ILE A 519 35.00 -13.02 -28.03
N SER A 520 35.17 -11.93 -27.28
CA SER A 520 34.05 -11.14 -26.76
C SER A 520 33.23 -10.50 -27.89
N TYR A 521 33.82 -10.33 -29.08
CA TYR A 521 33.13 -9.86 -30.29
C TYR A 521 32.16 -10.90 -30.89
N SER A 522 32.13 -12.13 -30.38
CA SER A 522 31.03 -13.09 -30.62
C SER A 522 29.66 -12.52 -30.26
N PHE A 523 29.59 -11.56 -29.34
CA PHE A 523 28.37 -10.82 -29.03
C PHE A 523 27.83 -10.05 -30.25
N LEU A 524 28.70 -9.46 -31.09
CA LEU A 524 28.33 -8.68 -32.28
C LEU A 524 28.17 -9.55 -33.53
N TYR A 525 28.98 -10.61 -33.61
CA TYR A 525 29.07 -11.50 -34.77
C TYR A 525 28.89 -12.97 -34.34
N PRO A 526 27.68 -13.38 -33.90
CA PRO A 526 27.45 -14.75 -33.42
C PRO A 526 27.67 -15.82 -34.51
N GLU A 527 27.52 -15.45 -35.79
CA GLU A 527 27.80 -16.34 -36.92
C GLU A 527 29.30 -16.63 -37.12
N GLN A 528 30.17 -15.75 -36.65
CA GLN A 528 31.61 -15.91 -36.77
C GLN A 528 32.13 -16.76 -35.60
N LYS A 529 32.79 -17.88 -35.91
CA LYS A 529 33.29 -18.80 -34.87
C LYS A 529 34.75 -18.57 -34.47
N ILE A 530 35.57 -17.95 -35.33
CA ILE A 530 36.99 -17.67 -35.06
C ILE A 530 37.23 -16.15 -35.04
N PHE A 531 37.83 -15.65 -33.97
CA PHE A 531 38.10 -14.22 -33.73
C PHE A 531 39.59 -13.97 -33.54
N ILE A 532 40.18 -13.14 -34.42
CA ILE A 532 41.61 -12.84 -34.40
C ILE A 532 41.82 -11.43 -33.84
N SER A 533 42.58 -11.31 -32.75
CA SER A 533 42.81 -10.04 -32.07
C SER A 533 43.36 -8.95 -33.00
N GLU A 534 44.33 -9.26 -33.87
CA GLU A 534 44.87 -8.27 -34.82
C GLU A 534 43.83 -7.75 -35.81
N ILE A 535 42.93 -8.62 -36.28
CA ILE A 535 41.88 -8.23 -37.24
C ILE A 535 40.86 -7.33 -36.54
N ILE A 536 40.48 -7.69 -35.31
CA ILE A 536 39.54 -6.92 -34.50
C ILE A 536 40.13 -5.57 -34.12
N ALA A 537 41.38 -5.53 -33.63
CA ALA A 537 42.05 -4.28 -33.25
C ALA A 537 42.27 -3.32 -34.44
N LYS A 538 42.45 -3.86 -35.65
CA LYS A 538 42.54 -3.04 -36.88
C LYS A 538 41.17 -2.55 -37.35
N GLY A 539 40.13 -3.38 -37.19
CA GLY A 539 38.78 -3.09 -37.67
C GLY A 539 37.95 -2.22 -36.72
N HIS A 540 38.08 -2.41 -35.41
CA HIS A 540 37.22 -1.83 -34.38
C HIS A 540 37.95 -0.81 -33.52
N LYS A 541 38.03 0.43 -33.99
CA LYS A 541 38.77 1.52 -33.32
C LYS A 541 37.90 2.68 -32.86
N LYS A 542 36.65 2.75 -33.31
CA LYS A 542 35.78 3.88 -32.99
C LYS A 542 35.33 3.78 -31.53
N GLU A 543 35.72 4.78 -30.74
CA GLU A 543 35.31 4.90 -29.35
C GLU A 543 33.87 5.41 -29.26
N TYR A 544 33.32 5.41 -28.04
CA TYR A 544 31.98 5.92 -27.81
C TYR A 544 31.94 7.43 -28.09
N GLU A 545 30.99 7.84 -28.92
CA GLU A 545 30.63 9.24 -29.16
C GLU A 545 29.21 9.45 -28.62
N ASP A 546 29.02 10.51 -27.81
CA ASP A 546 27.68 10.89 -27.37
C ASP A 546 26.92 11.49 -28.56
N ILE A 547 26.09 10.66 -29.18
CA ILE A 547 25.20 11.02 -30.29
C ILE A 547 23.77 11.27 -29.80
N GLY A 548 23.55 11.43 -28.49
CA GLY A 548 22.25 11.75 -27.91
C GLY A 548 21.22 10.63 -28.04
N ILE A 549 21.63 9.36 -28.10
CA ILE A 549 20.71 8.22 -28.22
C ILE A 549 19.71 8.22 -27.07
N LYS A 550 20.17 8.44 -25.84
CA LYS A 550 19.32 8.43 -24.65
C LYS A 550 18.28 9.55 -24.71
N GLU A 551 18.68 10.76 -25.06
CA GLU A 551 17.83 11.94 -25.19
C GLU A 551 16.79 11.76 -26.29
N GLU A 552 17.18 11.20 -27.44
CA GLU A 552 16.27 10.94 -28.54
C GLU A 552 15.29 9.81 -28.23
N MET A 553 15.74 8.75 -27.56
CA MET A 553 14.85 7.70 -27.02
C MET A 553 13.84 8.29 -26.03
N ARG A 554 14.26 9.17 -25.12
CA ARG A 554 13.34 9.85 -24.18
C ARG A 554 12.27 10.67 -24.89
N LYS A 555 12.61 11.36 -25.99
CA LYS A 555 11.64 12.12 -26.79
C LYS A 555 10.64 11.21 -27.50
N GLN A 556 11.08 10.03 -27.96
CA GLN A 556 10.18 9.07 -28.61
C GLN A 556 9.27 8.37 -27.60
N LEU A 557 9.75 8.12 -26.37
CA LEU A 557 9.01 7.49 -25.27
C LEU A 557 8.13 8.47 -24.46
N VAL A 558 7.37 9.31 -25.15
CA VAL A 558 6.39 10.26 -24.57
C VAL A 558 4.96 9.77 -24.77
N SER A 559 3.95 10.54 -24.33
CA SER A 559 2.52 10.17 -24.44
C SER A 559 2.07 9.86 -25.87
N ASP A 560 2.63 10.54 -26.88
CA ASP A 560 2.38 10.25 -28.31
C ASP A 560 3.31 9.14 -28.85
N PHE A 561 3.49 8.07 -28.07
CA PHE A 561 4.43 6.99 -28.39
C PHE A 561 4.06 6.26 -29.68
N ASP A 562 4.91 6.41 -30.70
CA ASP A 562 4.85 5.63 -31.94
C ASP A 562 5.83 4.45 -31.86
N LEU A 563 5.26 3.27 -31.63
CA LEU A 563 5.99 2.01 -31.51
C LEU A 563 6.80 1.68 -32.78
N GLU A 564 6.21 1.83 -33.97
CA GLU A 564 6.87 1.43 -35.22
C GLU A 564 8.01 2.38 -35.58
N LYS A 565 7.81 3.68 -35.33
CA LYS A 565 8.87 4.68 -35.46
C LYS A 565 10.04 4.38 -34.51
N THR A 566 9.73 4.04 -33.25
CA THR A 566 10.75 3.77 -32.23
C THR A 566 11.51 2.47 -32.50
N LYS A 567 10.81 1.40 -32.89
CA LYS A 567 11.45 0.15 -33.35
C LYS A 567 12.37 0.40 -34.55
N SER A 568 11.94 1.24 -35.49
CA SER A 568 12.75 1.61 -36.66
C SER A 568 14.01 2.37 -36.25
N TYR A 569 13.91 3.28 -35.29
CA TYR A 569 15.05 4.04 -34.75
C TYR A 569 16.07 3.13 -34.03
N VAL A 570 15.61 2.23 -33.16
CA VAL A 570 16.49 1.25 -32.50
C VAL A 570 17.20 0.37 -33.52
N ASN A 571 16.48 -0.16 -34.51
CA ASN A 571 17.07 -0.97 -35.58
C ASN A 571 18.09 -0.18 -36.41
N TYR A 572 17.82 1.11 -36.67
CA TYR A 572 18.77 2.01 -37.32
C TYR A 572 20.06 2.17 -36.52
N ILE A 573 19.96 2.44 -35.20
CA ILE A 573 21.12 2.57 -34.31
C ILE A 573 21.94 1.28 -34.28
N LEU A 574 21.30 0.12 -34.06
CA LEU A 574 22.00 -1.16 -33.97
C LEU A 574 22.72 -1.50 -35.28
N ARG A 575 22.13 -1.17 -36.44
CA ARG A 575 22.79 -1.31 -37.74
C ARG A 575 23.95 -0.33 -37.91
N ALA A 576 23.77 0.95 -37.54
CA ALA A 576 24.81 1.96 -37.62
C ALA A 576 26.04 1.56 -36.78
N ILE A 577 25.82 1.14 -35.53
CA ILE A 577 26.89 0.70 -34.62
C ILE A 577 27.63 -0.52 -35.18
N LYS A 578 26.91 -1.48 -35.78
CA LYS A 578 27.51 -2.66 -36.39
C LYS A 578 28.36 -2.31 -37.63
N ASN A 579 27.94 -1.33 -38.42
CA ASN A 579 28.59 -0.94 -39.67
C ASN A 579 29.80 -0.02 -39.45
N GLU A 580 29.75 0.85 -38.45
CA GLU A 580 30.83 1.81 -38.13
C GLU A 580 32.00 1.20 -37.35
N LYS A 581 31.94 -0.11 -37.06
CA LYS A 581 32.99 -0.87 -36.36
C LYS A 581 33.45 -0.19 -35.06
N TYR A 582 32.50 0.11 -34.19
CA TYR A 582 32.81 0.56 -32.82
C TYR A 582 33.50 -0.52 -31.99
N MET A 583 34.27 -0.09 -31.00
CA MET A 583 34.76 -0.99 -29.94
C MET A 583 33.59 -1.63 -29.19
N LEU A 584 33.73 -2.89 -28.76
CA LEU A 584 32.66 -3.62 -28.07
C LEU A 584 32.15 -2.91 -26.81
N SER A 585 33.04 -2.28 -26.04
CA SER A 585 32.68 -1.48 -24.86
C SER A 585 31.72 -0.34 -25.23
N SER A 586 31.97 0.34 -26.34
CA SER A 586 31.12 1.41 -26.87
C SER A 586 29.76 0.86 -27.30
N VAL A 587 29.73 -0.29 -27.98
CA VAL A 587 28.45 -0.93 -28.38
C VAL A 587 27.61 -1.28 -27.16
N LYS A 588 28.22 -1.87 -26.12
CA LYS A 588 27.54 -2.17 -24.86
C LYS A 588 27.02 -0.91 -24.19
N LYS A 589 27.78 0.20 -24.24
CA LYS A 589 27.34 1.49 -23.70
C LYS A 589 26.10 2.03 -24.44
N TYR A 590 26.08 2.02 -25.76
CA TYR A 590 24.90 2.42 -26.54
C TYR A 590 23.67 1.56 -26.25
N ILE A 591 23.84 0.24 -26.18
CA ILE A 591 22.76 -0.69 -25.82
C ILE A 591 22.21 -0.39 -24.41
N ASN A 592 23.10 -0.09 -23.46
CA ASN A 592 22.71 0.29 -22.10
C ASN A 592 21.99 1.64 -22.07
N GLU A 593 22.38 2.63 -22.87
CA GLU A 593 21.65 3.91 -22.94
C GLU A 593 20.22 3.75 -23.45
N ILE A 594 20.01 2.86 -24.43
CA ILE A 594 18.66 2.50 -24.90
C ILE A 594 17.87 1.87 -23.76
N ALA A 595 18.47 0.91 -23.04
CA ALA A 595 17.82 0.23 -21.92
C ALA A 595 17.51 1.18 -20.76
N GLU A 596 18.43 2.08 -20.41
CA GLU A 596 18.23 3.09 -19.38
C GLU A 596 17.10 4.06 -19.73
N ALA A 597 17.00 4.52 -20.99
CA ALA A 597 15.91 5.39 -21.43
C ALA A 597 14.55 4.71 -21.30
N ILE A 598 14.47 3.41 -21.65
CA ILE A 598 13.26 2.60 -21.51
C ILE A 598 12.93 2.39 -20.03
N ASN A 599 13.92 2.02 -19.21
CA ASN A 599 13.75 1.76 -17.78
C ASN A 599 13.34 3.01 -16.99
N GLU A 600 13.90 4.17 -17.29
CA GLU A 600 13.51 5.45 -16.66
C GLU A 600 12.01 5.72 -16.84
N LYS A 601 11.45 5.37 -17.99
CA LYS A 601 10.02 5.48 -18.25
C LYS A 601 9.24 4.35 -17.60
N LEU A 602 9.68 3.10 -17.73
CA LEU A 602 9.01 1.97 -17.11
C LEU A 602 8.94 2.12 -15.58
N GLU A 603 9.97 2.63 -14.90
CA GLU A 603 9.97 2.87 -13.45
C GLU A 603 8.87 3.85 -13.00
N TYR A 604 8.55 4.85 -13.82
CA TYR A 604 7.42 5.75 -13.59
C TYR A 604 6.06 5.03 -13.69
N TYR A 605 5.97 3.98 -14.50
CA TYR A 605 4.73 3.27 -14.78
C TYR A 605 4.54 1.97 -13.97
N ASP A 606 5.55 1.09 -13.90
CA ASP A 606 5.61 -0.19 -13.19
C ASP A 606 7.08 -0.63 -12.93
N SER A 607 7.50 -0.65 -11.65
CA SER A 607 8.88 -0.97 -11.24
C SER A 607 9.25 -2.46 -11.33
N ASN A 608 8.29 -3.37 -11.55
CA ASN A 608 8.55 -4.81 -11.58
C ASN A 608 8.97 -5.35 -12.96
N GLN A 609 9.01 -4.51 -14.00
CA GLN A 609 9.22 -4.94 -15.39
C GLN A 609 10.44 -4.30 -16.08
N LEU A 610 11.47 -3.96 -15.30
CA LEU A 610 12.69 -3.36 -15.84
C LEU A 610 13.39 -4.29 -16.84
N LEU A 611 13.88 -3.70 -17.92
CA LEU A 611 14.68 -4.35 -18.95
C LEU A 611 16.11 -4.59 -18.42
N ASP A 612 16.50 -5.86 -18.33
CA ASP A 612 17.86 -6.28 -18.03
C ASP A 612 18.51 -6.93 -19.27
N LEU A 613 19.50 -6.22 -19.82
CA LEU A 613 20.28 -6.69 -20.98
C LEU A 613 21.58 -7.39 -20.59
N SER A 614 21.94 -7.45 -19.30
CA SER A 614 23.15 -8.14 -18.83
C SER A 614 23.13 -9.64 -19.13
N ILE A 615 21.93 -10.21 -19.31
CA ILE A 615 21.68 -11.63 -19.58
C ILE A 615 21.71 -11.94 -21.09
N ALA A 616 21.66 -10.94 -21.97
CA ALA A 616 21.62 -11.15 -23.42
C ALA A 616 22.93 -11.79 -23.93
N LYS A 617 22.84 -12.89 -24.67
CA LYS A 617 24.01 -13.64 -25.16
C LYS A 617 24.70 -12.93 -26.32
N ASN A 618 23.92 -12.26 -27.17
CA ASN A 618 24.39 -11.56 -28.37
C ASN A 618 23.51 -10.34 -28.68
N ILE A 619 23.93 -9.55 -29.67
CA ILE A 619 23.23 -8.32 -30.08
C ILE A 619 21.83 -8.56 -30.64
N ASN A 620 21.57 -9.73 -31.25
CA ASN A 620 20.24 -10.06 -31.78
C ASN A 620 19.26 -10.29 -30.63
N GLU A 621 19.65 -11.08 -29.62
CA GLU A 621 18.84 -11.30 -28.41
C GLU A 621 18.63 -9.99 -27.63
N ALA A 622 19.65 -9.13 -27.56
CA ALA A 622 19.52 -7.80 -26.95
C ALA A 622 18.48 -6.95 -27.71
N SER A 623 18.51 -6.98 -29.04
CA SER A 623 17.52 -6.30 -29.88
C SER A 623 16.11 -6.82 -29.65
N GLU A 624 15.91 -8.14 -29.60
CA GLU A 624 14.62 -8.77 -29.35
C GLU A 624 14.05 -8.33 -27.99
N LYS A 625 14.88 -8.37 -26.93
CA LYS A 625 14.49 -7.92 -25.59
C LYS A 625 14.13 -6.43 -25.54
N ILE A 626 14.86 -5.58 -26.25
CA ILE A 626 14.52 -4.15 -26.38
C ILE A 626 13.17 -3.97 -27.07
N ILE A 627 12.94 -4.67 -28.17
CA ILE A 627 11.67 -4.61 -28.92
C ILE A 627 10.50 -5.09 -28.05
N GLU A 628 10.66 -6.20 -27.32
CA GLU A 628 9.66 -6.70 -26.38
C GLU A 628 9.35 -5.67 -25.29
N ALA A 629 10.37 -5.00 -24.74
CA ALA A 629 10.18 -3.96 -23.74
C ALA A 629 9.40 -2.75 -24.30
N LEU A 630 9.65 -2.36 -25.56
CA LEU A 630 8.88 -1.32 -26.24
C LEU A 630 7.41 -1.72 -26.46
N ASP A 631 7.15 -2.99 -26.82
CA ASP A 631 5.79 -3.52 -26.94
C ASP A 631 5.06 -3.48 -25.59
N ARG A 632 5.73 -3.87 -24.50
CA ARG A 632 5.17 -3.75 -23.13
C ARG A 632 4.89 -2.30 -22.75
N PHE A 633 5.82 -1.39 -23.04
CA PHE A 633 5.66 0.03 -22.77
C PHE A 633 4.42 0.60 -23.45
N LYS A 634 4.14 0.24 -24.71
CA LYS A 634 2.91 0.65 -25.42
C LYS A 634 1.64 0.28 -24.64
N THR A 635 1.55 -0.98 -24.19
CA THR A 635 0.38 -1.48 -23.47
C THR A 635 0.15 -0.69 -22.18
N ILE A 636 1.22 -0.45 -21.42
CA ILE A 636 1.17 0.29 -20.15
C ILE A 636 0.75 1.75 -20.37
N VAL A 637 1.27 2.41 -21.40
CA VAL A 637 0.90 3.79 -21.73
C VAL A 637 -0.58 3.88 -22.10
N ILE A 638 -1.10 2.96 -22.93
CA ILE A 638 -2.51 2.92 -23.32
C ILE A 638 -3.41 2.75 -22.09
N GLU A 639 -3.06 1.83 -21.19
CA GLU A 639 -3.84 1.58 -19.96
C GLU A 639 -3.85 2.80 -19.03
N LYS A 640 -2.68 3.42 -18.79
CA LYS A 640 -2.60 4.61 -17.93
C LYS A 640 -3.23 5.85 -18.54
N GLU A 641 -3.16 6.03 -19.86
CA GLU A 641 -3.89 7.11 -20.54
C GLU A 641 -5.40 6.94 -20.39
N LYS A 642 -5.90 5.70 -20.56
CA LYS A 642 -7.31 5.40 -20.36
C LYS A 642 -7.77 5.67 -18.93
N ASP A 643 -7.00 5.24 -17.93
CA ASP A 643 -7.27 5.54 -16.51
C ASP A 643 -7.26 7.04 -16.21
N ARG A 644 -6.31 7.78 -16.81
CA ARG A 644 -6.25 9.25 -16.68
C ARG A 644 -7.49 9.90 -17.30
N MET A 645 -7.91 9.46 -18.49
CA MET A 645 -9.10 9.97 -19.17
C MET A 645 -10.36 9.71 -18.35
N ILE A 646 -10.51 8.51 -17.77
CA ILE A 646 -11.63 8.16 -16.89
C ILE A 646 -11.67 9.11 -15.69
N LYS A 647 -10.55 9.28 -14.98
CA LYS A 647 -10.47 10.17 -13.80
C LYS A 647 -10.81 11.63 -14.15
N VAL A 648 -10.31 12.13 -15.27
CA VAL A 648 -10.63 13.50 -15.73
C VAL A 648 -12.12 13.64 -15.98
N VAL A 649 -12.74 12.68 -16.66
CA VAL A 649 -14.19 12.70 -16.93
C VAL A 649 -15.00 12.58 -15.63
N GLU A 650 -14.61 11.73 -14.68
CA GLU A 650 -15.26 11.63 -13.35
C GLU A 650 -15.23 12.96 -12.58
N ILE A 651 -14.09 13.65 -12.59
CA ILE A 651 -13.95 14.97 -11.95
C ILE A 651 -14.88 16.00 -12.63
N ILE A 652 -14.96 15.96 -13.96
CA ILE A 652 -15.85 16.84 -14.74
C ILE A 652 -17.32 16.54 -14.41
N GLN A 653 -17.70 15.26 -14.37
CA GLN A 653 -19.07 14.84 -14.01
C GLN A 653 -19.45 15.32 -12.60
N LYS A 654 -18.56 15.15 -11.63
CA LYS A 654 -18.78 15.63 -10.25
C LYS A 654 -18.94 17.15 -10.22
N TYR A 655 -18.07 17.87 -10.91
CA TYR A 655 -18.16 19.33 -10.99
C TYR A 655 -19.49 19.80 -11.59
N ILE A 656 -19.93 19.20 -12.70
CA ILE A 656 -21.22 19.51 -13.34
C ILE A 656 -22.38 19.28 -12.37
N ARG A 657 -22.40 18.14 -11.66
CA ARG A 657 -23.44 17.82 -10.65
C ARG A 657 -23.48 18.84 -9.52
N GLU A 658 -22.31 19.28 -9.02
CA GLU A 658 -22.21 20.29 -7.97
C GLU A 658 -22.66 21.69 -8.42
N GLN A 659 -22.39 22.07 -9.68
CA GLN A 659 -22.85 23.36 -10.21
C GLN A 659 -24.38 23.38 -10.39
N ILE A 660 -24.94 22.30 -10.93
CA ILE A 660 -26.40 22.16 -11.10
C ILE A 660 -27.11 22.13 -9.75
N SER A 661 -26.56 21.47 -8.73
CA SER A 661 -27.18 21.42 -7.40
C SER A 661 -27.22 22.77 -6.68
N LYS A 662 -26.27 23.66 -6.98
CA LYS A 662 -26.21 25.05 -6.47
C LYS A 662 -27.05 26.05 -7.27
N ASN A 663 -27.82 25.59 -8.27
CA ASN A 663 -28.53 26.43 -9.25
C ASN A 663 -27.61 27.40 -10.02
N GLN A 664 -26.32 27.10 -10.16
CA GLN A 664 -25.36 27.89 -10.95
C GLN A 664 -25.35 27.39 -12.41
N ASN A 665 -26.51 27.51 -13.08
CA ASN A 665 -26.79 26.83 -14.34
C ASN A 665 -26.35 27.58 -15.61
N GLU A 666 -26.05 28.88 -15.52
CA GLU A 666 -25.81 29.75 -16.69
C GLU A 666 -24.44 29.52 -17.35
N ASP A 667 -23.48 28.89 -16.65
CA ASP A 667 -22.09 28.77 -17.11
C ASP A 667 -21.67 27.35 -17.54
N ILE A 668 -22.59 26.37 -17.62
CA ILE A 668 -22.22 24.97 -17.91
C ILE A 668 -22.35 24.68 -19.41
N SER A 669 -21.23 24.81 -20.13
CA SER A 669 -21.11 24.49 -21.56
C SER A 669 -19.84 23.66 -21.81
N LEU A 670 -19.76 23.01 -22.98
CA LEU A 670 -18.55 22.27 -23.35
C LEU A 670 -17.33 23.21 -23.36
N VAL A 671 -17.49 24.44 -23.84
CA VAL A 671 -16.43 25.45 -23.93
C VAL A 671 -15.96 25.89 -22.55
N SER A 672 -16.88 26.25 -21.65
CA SER A 672 -16.52 26.70 -20.30
C SER A 672 -15.87 25.60 -19.46
N ILE A 673 -16.31 24.35 -19.60
CA ILE A 673 -15.63 23.20 -18.96
C ILE A 673 -14.26 22.96 -19.60
N SER A 674 -14.16 23.05 -20.92
CA SER A 674 -12.89 22.91 -21.65
C SER A 674 -11.85 23.92 -21.16
N GLU A 675 -12.23 25.19 -21.04
CA GLU A 675 -11.37 26.26 -20.51
C GLU A 675 -10.98 26.00 -19.05
N ARG A 676 -11.95 25.63 -18.20
CA ARG A 676 -11.70 25.39 -16.78
C ARG A 676 -10.73 24.25 -16.52
N PHE A 677 -10.77 23.20 -17.34
CA PHE A 677 -9.91 22.02 -17.20
C PHE A 677 -8.68 22.07 -18.12
N ASN A 678 -8.50 23.15 -18.88
CA ASN A 678 -7.42 23.34 -19.85
C ASN A 678 -7.34 22.20 -20.88
N ILE A 679 -8.50 21.84 -21.44
CA ILE A 679 -8.68 20.78 -22.44
C ILE A 679 -9.31 21.39 -23.68
N SER A 680 -8.96 20.95 -24.89
CA SER A 680 -9.64 21.44 -26.09
C SER A 680 -11.08 20.93 -26.16
N PRO A 681 -12.07 21.71 -26.65
CA PRO A 681 -13.47 21.27 -26.76
C PRO A 681 -13.66 19.98 -27.56
N ASN A 682 -12.91 19.83 -28.65
CA ASN A 682 -12.97 18.63 -29.48
C ASN A 682 -12.46 17.39 -28.74
N TYR A 683 -11.37 17.54 -27.99
CA TYR A 683 -10.83 16.45 -27.19
C TYR A 683 -11.79 16.10 -26.05
N LEU A 684 -12.28 17.10 -25.31
CA LEU A 684 -13.25 16.87 -24.23
C LEU A 684 -14.50 16.15 -24.74
N SER A 685 -15.07 16.56 -25.87
CA SER A 685 -16.27 15.90 -26.43
C SER A 685 -16.02 14.44 -26.78
N LYS A 686 -14.83 14.11 -27.32
CA LYS A 686 -14.46 12.75 -27.69
C LYS A 686 -14.28 11.89 -26.44
N ILE A 687 -13.41 12.31 -25.52
CA ILE A 687 -13.10 11.53 -24.30
C ILE A 687 -14.33 11.35 -23.42
N PHE A 688 -15.20 12.35 -23.33
CA PHE A 688 -16.40 12.28 -22.51
C PHE A 688 -17.37 11.23 -23.05
N LYS A 689 -17.55 11.15 -24.37
CA LYS A 689 -18.38 10.11 -25.00
C LYS A 689 -17.75 8.72 -24.88
N ASP A 690 -16.44 8.62 -25.09
CA ASP A 690 -15.71 7.35 -25.00
C ASP A 690 -15.77 6.75 -23.58
N VAL A 691 -15.72 7.59 -22.54
CA VAL A 691 -15.79 7.16 -21.13
C VAL A 691 -17.23 6.94 -20.66
N THR A 692 -18.15 7.86 -20.95
CA THR A 692 -19.52 7.81 -20.38
C THR A 692 -20.53 7.07 -21.25
N GLY A 693 -20.20 6.79 -22.51
CA GLY A 693 -21.13 6.26 -23.50
C GLY A 693 -22.13 7.28 -24.05
N MET A 694 -22.15 8.51 -23.54
CA MET A 694 -23.10 9.56 -23.91
C MET A 694 -22.43 10.90 -24.23
N GLY A 695 -23.11 11.74 -25.01
CA GLY A 695 -22.61 13.06 -25.33
C GLY A 695 -22.57 13.99 -24.12
N PHE A 696 -21.61 14.92 -24.08
CA PHE A 696 -21.48 15.89 -22.99
C PHE A 696 -22.77 16.69 -22.71
N LYS A 697 -23.48 17.10 -23.78
CA LYS A 697 -24.76 17.82 -23.67
C LYS A 697 -25.89 16.93 -23.15
N GLU A 698 -25.91 15.66 -23.54
CA GLU A 698 -26.89 14.67 -23.07
C GLU A 698 -26.72 14.44 -21.56
N PHE A 699 -25.47 14.31 -21.10
CA PHE A 699 -25.17 14.19 -19.68
C PHE A 699 -25.68 15.39 -18.85
N ILE A 700 -25.49 16.63 -19.33
CA ILE A 700 -26.01 17.81 -18.63
C ILE A 700 -27.55 17.78 -18.56
N ILE A 701 -28.21 17.41 -19.66
CA ILE A 701 -29.67 17.28 -19.69
C ILE A 701 -30.11 16.24 -18.66
N ASP A 702 -29.43 15.10 -18.60
CA ASP A 702 -29.74 14.02 -17.68
C ASP A 702 -29.62 14.43 -16.22
N VAL A 703 -28.54 15.12 -15.85
CA VAL A 703 -28.35 15.63 -14.48
C VAL A 703 -29.39 16.68 -14.11
N LYS A 704 -29.76 17.57 -15.05
CA LYS A 704 -30.83 18.57 -14.82
C LYS A 704 -32.19 17.90 -14.62
N LEU A 705 -32.48 16.83 -15.36
CA LEU A 705 -33.72 16.07 -15.25
C LEU A 705 -33.78 15.26 -13.93
N GLU A 706 -32.68 14.67 -13.49
CA GLU A 706 -32.57 14.06 -12.15
C GLU A 706 -32.85 15.08 -11.05
N LYS A 707 -32.28 16.29 -11.16
CA LYS A 707 -32.56 17.38 -10.22
C LYS A 707 -34.01 17.84 -10.27
N ALA A 708 -34.63 17.83 -11.45
CA ALA A 708 -36.06 18.14 -11.60
C ALA A 708 -36.92 17.18 -10.79
N VAL A 709 -36.64 15.88 -10.87
CA VAL A 709 -37.34 14.84 -10.10
C VAL A 709 -37.12 15.01 -8.59
N GLU A 710 -35.91 15.34 -8.16
CA GLU A 710 -35.60 15.63 -6.76
C GLU A 710 -36.46 16.80 -6.24
N ILE A 711 -36.51 17.91 -6.98
CA ILE A 711 -37.31 19.09 -6.60
C ILE A 711 -38.81 18.78 -6.58
N LEU A 712 -39.31 18.08 -7.61
CA LEU A 712 -40.71 17.64 -7.69
C LEU A 712 -41.12 16.72 -6.52
N SER A 713 -40.17 15.90 -6.02
CA SER A 713 -40.40 15.01 -4.89
C SER A 713 -40.46 15.75 -3.54
N MET A 714 -39.74 16.87 -3.43
CA MET A 714 -39.73 17.72 -2.22
C MET A 714 -40.85 18.76 -2.21
N ASN A 715 -41.32 19.21 -3.38
CA ASN A 715 -42.34 20.26 -3.51
C ASN A 715 -43.32 19.93 -4.65
N LYS A 716 -44.45 19.33 -4.29
CA LYS A 716 -45.51 18.93 -5.24
C LYS A 716 -46.31 20.10 -5.83
N ASP A 717 -46.24 21.28 -5.20
CA ASP A 717 -46.99 22.48 -5.60
C ASP A 717 -46.18 23.42 -6.51
N ILE A 718 -44.94 23.07 -6.84
CA ILE A 718 -44.09 23.90 -7.71
C ILE A 718 -44.68 24.02 -9.11
N LYS A 719 -44.78 25.26 -9.62
CA LYS A 719 -45.21 25.47 -11.01
C LYS A 719 -44.13 24.96 -11.95
N VAL A 720 -44.53 24.24 -13.00
CA VAL A 720 -43.61 23.70 -14.02
C VAL A 720 -42.78 24.80 -14.69
N SER A 721 -43.34 26.02 -14.81
CA SER A 721 -42.61 27.20 -15.28
C SER A 721 -41.43 27.57 -14.38
N ASP A 722 -41.65 27.55 -13.06
CA ASP A 722 -40.68 27.99 -12.07
C ASP A 722 -39.57 26.94 -11.92
N LEU A 723 -39.95 25.65 -12.00
CA LEU A 723 -39.01 24.53 -12.07
C LEU A 723 -38.11 24.61 -13.30
N ALA A 724 -38.68 24.89 -14.49
CA ALA A 724 -37.91 25.02 -15.73
C ALA A 724 -36.90 26.18 -15.64
N ILE A 725 -37.33 27.34 -15.11
CA ILE A 725 -36.48 28.51 -14.90
C ILE A 725 -35.35 28.20 -13.90
N GLN A 726 -35.67 27.54 -12.78
CA GLN A 726 -34.70 27.16 -11.75
C GLN A 726 -33.58 26.24 -12.31
N LEU A 727 -33.91 25.37 -13.26
CA LEU A 727 -32.96 24.49 -13.95
C LEU A 727 -32.25 25.16 -15.15
N GLY A 728 -32.48 26.46 -15.38
CA GLY A 728 -31.88 27.24 -16.45
C GLY A 728 -32.43 26.95 -17.84
N TYR A 729 -33.70 26.55 -17.95
CA TYR A 729 -34.39 26.41 -19.24
C TYR A 729 -35.22 27.66 -19.52
N THR A 730 -34.88 28.37 -20.60
CA THR A 730 -35.64 29.54 -21.08
C THR A 730 -36.90 29.15 -21.85
N ASN A 731 -36.91 27.95 -22.45
CA ASN A 731 -38.05 27.41 -23.19
C ASN A 731 -38.73 26.28 -22.39
N ILE A 732 -39.88 26.60 -21.78
CA ILE A 732 -40.65 25.67 -20.95
C ILE A 732 -41.16 24.47 -21.77
N SER A 733 -41.61 24.69 -23.01
CA SER A 733 -42.11 23.62 -23.88
C SER A 733 -41.01 22.61 -24.23
N TYR A 734 -39.77 23.08 -24.40
CA TYR A 734 -38.61 22.21 -24.60
C TYR A 734 -38.33 21.36 -23.35
N PHE A 735 -38.33 21.96 -22.16
CA PHE A 735 -38.15 21.25 -20.89
C PHE A 735 -39.21 20.14 -20.68
N ILE A 736 -40.48 20.45 -20.91
CA ILE A 736 -41.57 19.47 -20.78
C ILE A 736 -41.37 18.31 -21.75
N ARG A 737 -40.94 18.59 -22.99
CA ARG A 737 -40.67 17.56 -24.00
C ARG A 737 -39.56 16.63 -23.54
N ILE A 738 -38.38 17.15 -23.20
CA ILE A 738 -37.23 16.32 -22.80
C ILE A 738 -37.48 15.57 -21.50
N PHE A 739 -38.27 16.13 -20.57
CA PHE A 739 -38.67 15.45 -19.35
C PHE A 739 -39.58 14.25 -19.67
N ARG A 740 -40.59 14.46 -20.53
CA ARG A 740 -41.50 13.40 -20.97
C ARG A 740 -40.78 12.32 -21.78
N ASP A 741 -39.85 12.71 -22.64
CA ASP A 741 -39.06 11.76 -23.42
C ASP A 741 -38.23 10.85 -22.51
N LYS A 742 -37.75 11.35 -21.35
CA LYS A 742 -36.98 10.57 -20.38
C LYS A 742 -37.84 9.74 -19.41
N TYR A 743 -38.90 10.31 -18.87
CA TYR A 743 -39.69 9.68 -17.79
C TYR A 743 -41.05 9.13 -18.24
N GLY A 744 -41.44 9.30 -19.51
CA GLY A 744 -42.70 8.81 -20.07
C GLY A 744 -43.94 9.65 -19.75
N CYS A 745 -43.82 10.65 -18.87
CA CYS A 745 -44.91 11.54 -18.47
C CYS A 745 -44.43 12.99 -18.33
N THR A 746 -45.34 13.96 -18.31
CA THR A 746 -45.02 15.36 -18.07
C THR A 746 -44.64 15.61 -16.60
N PRO A 747 -43.88 16.69 -16.27
CA PRO A 747 -43.56 17.03 -14.88
C PRO A 747 -44.78 17.12 -13.95
N LYS A 748 -45.93 17.57 -14.48
CA LYS A 748 -47.19 17.66 -13.72
C LYS A 748 -47.80 16.28 -13.45
N GLU A 749 -47.78 15.39 -14.44
CA GLU A 749 -48.24 14.01 -14.30
C GLU A 749 -47.33 13.20 -13.36
N TYR A 750 -46.03 13.53 -13.30
CA TYR A 750 -45.07 12.83 -12.44
C TYR A 750 -45.37 12.98 -10.92
N VAL A 751 -45.95 14.11 -10.51
CA VAL A 751 -46.31 14.39 -9.11
C VAL A 751 -47.79 14.14 -8.79
N SER A 752 -48.60 13.85 -9.81
CA SER A 752 -50.01 13.46 -9.70
C SER A 752 -50.12 11.98 -9.35
#